data_AF-A0AB39PT99-F1
#
_entry.id   AF-A0AB39PT99-F1
#
_cell.length_a   1.000
_cell.length_b   1.000
_cell.length_c   1.000
_cell.angle_alpha   90.00
_cell.angle_beta   90.00
_cell.angle_gamma   90.00
#
_symmetry.space_group_name_H-M   'P 1'
#
loop_
_entity.id
_entity.type
_entity.pdbx_description
1 polymer ?
#
loop_
_entity_poly.entity_id
_entity_poly.type
_entity_poly.pdbx_seq_one_letter_code
_entity_poly.pdbx_strand_id
1 'polypeptide(L)'
;MATPLSDERPPLMLVKDTPGPTAFKAPIETDRPTWIESARTIADRTNRVANLTLLPHTLRGYRQLGRRWLDRYHNHYPQLIASADRAVRDAAGDVNQEAHLKRLADGYRADYKQHRKAFATKSAGVAGAVAGGVSFGAVTGSLWIDLIAGLSAWGLGAFHGRDRSGGAEPDPIGDTTASVPRGETEIRGEADLVSALVKASIINDAQRDETRLVGIIRPAGPGWTATIELPGGMKASTAISRAEELASALRVKKSQIEMHADASEEGHEGRFVLWVANEANPYGSKPVPSPLLTADRLDFWQYGVPLGTDARGARHVLELVWCSILLGGLPDYGKSFLARLVTAPAALDPHMTVHVATGKAGPDWVGTKQFAHSYVAGNTPEKILAFLDLLNGLIADMQKIGQRLEELSEEHPERCPEGKLTPELAKEWKRGLTLLVVDELQELLDAAAMMKIKPDDDPDSKDRGRSGKDVLVETMARFVRVSRYVGGMGLFITQRPDATSVPTLLREVCRKRACFRVKGASSSRMVLGDDAVAAGAAPHMLLDSQKGVVVLDQGGEEGHVTLKTDFMTIPEFREICLRGRQLRIDTGTLTGFAAEYGKADQAAAAHKMLLSDCLMVMDHDGVDRIRTQRLVELLQLHHGLRYRDLTPANLQTQLREANAGTTRKLGPLDGMANPNGYTREQLTEALRK
;
A
#
# COMPACT_ATOMS: atom_id res chain seq x y z
N MET A 1 -22.97 4.37 -71.90
CA MET A 1 -23.78 4.00 -73.09
C MET A 1 -25.06 4.83 -73.08
N ALA A 2 -25.81 4.81 -74.19
CA ALA A 2 -27.23 5.13 -74.22
C ALA A 2 -28.04 4.11 -73.35
N THR A 3 -29.35 4.18 -73.14
CA THR A 3 -30.45 4.64 -74.03
C THR A 3 -31.62 5.21 -73.21
N PRO A 4 -32.45 6.13 -73.73
CA PRO A 4 -33.33 6.97 -72.91
C PRO A 4 -34.84 6.71 -73.15
N LEU A 5 -35.66 7.66 -72.67
CA LEU A 5 -37.06 7.97 -73.01
C LEU A 5 -38.16 7.59 -72.00
N SER A 6 -38.71 8.68 -71.44
CA SER A 6 -40.13 9.02 -71.26
C SER A 6 -41.09 8.50 -72.36
N ASP A 7 -42.42 8.50 -72.21
CA ASP A 7 -43.30 9.05 -71.16
C ASP A 7 -44.63 8.28 -71.22
N GLU A 8 -45.29 8.00 -70.08
CA GLU A 8 -46.75 7.85 -70.02
C GLU A 8 -47.27 7.94 -68.57
N ARG A 9 -48.50 8.41 -68.38
CA ARG A 9 -49.12 8.79 -67.08
C ARG A 9 -50.64 8.55 -67.13
N PRO A 10 -51.38 8.75 -66.01
CA PRO A 10 -51.31 8.12 -64.69
C PRO A 10 -52.67 7.38 -64.42
N PRO A 11 -53.04 7.05 -63.15
CA PRO A 11 -53.84 8.02 -62.41
C PRO A 11 -53.51 8.12 -60.89
N LEU A 12 -54.07 9.14 -60.24
CA LEU A 12 -53.91 9.41 -58.80
C LEU A 12 -54.84 8.54 -57.93
N MET A 13 -54.55 8.48 -56.62
CA MET A 13 -55.53 8.85 -55.57
C MET A 13 -54.85 9.22 -54.25
N LEU A 14 -55.13 10.45 -53.77
CA LEU A 14 -55.22 10.94 -52.36
C LEU A 14 -54.04 10.70 -51.36
N VAL A 15 -53.71 11.55 -50.36
CA VAL A 15 -54.03 12.92 -49.86
C VAL A 15 -53.13 13.09 -48.59
N LYS A 16 -52.52 14.20 -48.11
CA LYS A 16 -52.27 15.62 -48.45
C LYS A 16 -51.06 16.07 -47.56
N ASP A 17 -50.46 17.27 -47.57
CA ASP A 17 -50.60 18.53 -48.31
C ASP A 17 -49.21 19.25 -48.37
N THR A 18 -49.06 20.25 -49.24
CA THR A 18 -47.90 21.19 -49.35
C THR A 18 -48.18 22.51 -48.56
N PRO A 19 -47.40 23.63 -48.62
CA PRO A 19 -46.22 24.02 -49.44
C PRO A 19 -45.03 24.66 -48.66
N GLY A 20 -44.05 25.23 -49.39
CA GLY A 20 -42.96 26.09 -48.86
C GLY A 20 -43.34 27.59 -48.77
N PRO A 21 -42.45 28.59 -49.01
CA PRO A 21 -41.13 28.53 -49.66
C PRO A 21 -40.00 29.32 -48.91
N THR A 22 -39.13 30.01 -49.65
CA THR A 22 -37.79 30.53 -49.26
C THR A 22 -37.74 31.83 -48.45
N ALA A 23 -36.85 31.82 -47.44
CA ALA A 23 -35.89 32.86 -47.05
C ALA A 23 -36.32 34.32 -46.75
N PHE A 24 -36.02 34.79 -45.53
CA PHE A 24 -35.53 36.15 -45.26
C PHE A 24 -34.57 36.18 -44.04
N LYS A 25 -33.94 37.32 -43.76
CA LYS A 25 -32.78 37.47 -42.84
C LYS A 25 -33.13 37.25 -41.36
N ALA A 26 -32.17 36.69 -40.62
CA ALA A 26 -32.19 36.64 -39.16
C ALA A 26 -31.75 37.97 -38.51
N PRO A 27 -32.31 38.36 -37.35
CA PRO A 27 -31.60 39.15 -36.36
C PRO A 27 -30.58 38.26 -35.61
N ILE A 28 -29.52 38.85 -35.06
CA ILE A 28 -28.54 38.12 -34.25
C ILE A 28 -29.08 37.97 -32.84
N GLU A 29 -29.25 36.73 -32.37
CA GLU A 29 -29.42 36.41 -30.96
C GLU A 29 -28.28 35.49 -30.52
N THR A 30 -27.68 35.77 -29.36
CA THR A 30 -26.39 35.19 -28.97
C THR A 30 -26.52 33.74 -28.52
N ASP A 31 -25.75 32.85 -29.13
CA ASP A 31 -25.70 31.43 -28.81
C ASP A 31 -25.42 31.19 -27.31
N ARG A 32 -26.27 30.39 -26.67
CA ARG A 32 -26.14 30.00 -25.25
C ARG A 32 -25.93 28.48 -25.20
N PRO A 33 -24.74 28.01 -24.77
CA PRO A 33 -24.38 26.60 -24.93
C PRO A 33 -25.28 25.66 -24.12
N THR A 34 -25.65 24.55 -24.77
CA THR A 34 -26.76 23.65 -24.42
C THR A 34 -26.60 22.83 -23.13
N TRP A 35 -25.50 22.99 -22.38
CA TRP A 35 -25.27 22.24 -21.14
C TRP A 35 -26.17 22.69 -19.97
N ILE A 36 -26.71 23.92 -20.01
CA ILE A 36 -27.47 24.53 -18.91
C ILE A 36 -28.85 23.87 -18.69
N GLU A 37 -29.51 23.35 -19.75
CA GLU A 37 -30.85 22.77 -19.64
C GLU A 37 -30.87 21.33 -19.09
N SER A 38 -29.74 20.62 -19.21
CA SER A 38 -29.62 19.22 -18.73
C SER A 38 -29.63 19.11 -17.20
N ALA A 39 -29.07 20.08 -16.48
CA ALA A 39 -28.90 20.00 -15.03
C ALA A 39 -30.25 19.96 -14.28
N ARG A 40 -31.23 20.77 -14.70
CA ARG A 40 -32.57 20.81 -14.06
C ARG A 40 -33.36 19.52 -14.31
N THR A 41 -33.34 19.01 -15.53
CA THR A 41 -34.06 17.77 -15.89
C THR A 41 -33.44 16.52 -15.25
N ILE A 42 -32.12 16.52 -15.01
CA ILE A 42 -31.44 15.49 -14.21
C ILE A 42 -31.82 15.59 -12.72
N ALA A 43 -31.86 16.81 -12.16
CA ALA A 43 -32.24 17.02 -10.76
C ALA A 43 -33.67 16.53 -10.46
N ASP A 44 -34.66 16.89 -11.29
CA ASP A 44 -36.05 16.47 -11.10
C ASP A 44 -36.26 14.96 -11.26
N ARG A 45 -35.55 14.30 -12.18
CA ARG A 45 -35.54 12.83 -12.27
C ARG A 45 -34.93 12.19 -11.03
N THR A 46 -33.82 12.73 -10.53
CA THR A 46 -33.11 12.18 -9.36
C THR A 46 -33.96 12.30 -8.09
N ASN A 47 -34.60 13.46 -7.86
CA ASN A 47 -35.46 13.68 -6.70
C ASN A 47 -36.69 12.76 -6.66
N ARG A 48 -37.30 12.43 -7.81
CA ARG A 48 -38.42 11.47 -7.86
C ARG A 48 -38.01 10.04 -7.50
N VAL A 49 -36.83 9.59 -7.95
CA VAL A 49 -36.34 8.23 -7.67
C VAL A 49 -35.86 8.09 -6.22
N ALA A 50 -35.25 9.14 -5.66
CA ALA A 50 -34.74 9.15 -4.29
C ALA A 50 -35.85 9.04 -3.22
N ASN A 51 -36.93 9.83 -3.38
CA ASN A 51 -37.93 10.03 -2.32
C ASN A 51 -38.78 8.80 -1.96
N LEU A 52 -38.96 7.84 -2.87
CA LEU A 52 -39.83 6.66 -2.62
C LEU A 52 -39.11 5.44 -2.03
N THR A 53 -37.78 5.36 -2.14
CA THR A 53 -37.01 4.14 -1.79
C THR A 53 -36.08 4.31 -0.60
N LEU A 54 -35.46 5.48 -0.43
CA LEU A 54 -34.42 5.70 0.58
C LEU A 54 -34.94 6.35 1.88
N LEU A 55 -36.12 6.96 1.84
CA LEU A 55 -36.73 7.67 2.97
C LEU A 55 -36.99 6.78 4.20
N PRO A 56 -37.42 5.50 4.08
CA PRO A 56 -37.49 4.58 5.21
C PRO A 56 -36.12 4.25 5.80
N HIS A 57 -35.08 4.15 4.97
CA HIS A 57 -33.72 3.85 5.41
C HIS A 57 -33.06 5.03 6.11
N THR A 58 -33.20 6.26 5.60
CA THR A 58 -32.68 7.46 6.29
C THR A 58 -33.34 7.65 7.66
N LEU A 59 -34.67 7.48 7.76
CA LEU A 59 -35.39 7.52 9.04
C LEU A 59 -34.90 6.43 10.03
N ARG A 60 -34.67 5.19 9.57
CA ARG A 60 -34.08 4.13 10.40
C ARG A 60 -32.65 4.46 10.83
N GLY A 61 -31.81 4.98 9.92
CA GLY A 61 -30.43 5.38 10.20
C GLY A 61 -30.34 6.49 11.25
N TYR A 62 -31.13 7.55 11.12
CA TYR A 62 -31.21 8.61 12.13
C TYR A 62 -31.77 8.11 13.48
N ARG A 63 -32.73 7.18 13.47
CA ARG A 63 -33.23 6.54 14.72
C ARG A 63 -32.15 5.69 15.40
N GLN A 64 -31.30 4.98 14.64
CA GLN A 64 -30.15 4.26 15.19
C GLN A 64 -29.05 5.19 15.71
N LEU A 65 -28.76 6.29 15.00
CA LEU A 65 -27.83 7.33 15.46
C LEU A 65 -28.31 7.98 16.76
N GLY A 66 -29.61 8.30 16.87
CA GLY A 66 -30.23 8.83 18.09
C GLY A 66 -30.13 7.86 19.28
N ARG A 67 -30.33 6.55 19.05
CA ARG A 67 -30.08 5.51 20.08
C ARG A 67 -28.62 5.53 20.54
N ARG A 68 -27.66 5.37 19.61
CA ARG A 68 -26.22 5.38 19.94
C ARG A 68 -25.75 6.67 20.62
N TRP A 69 -26.41 7.80 20.32
CA TRP A 69 -26.17 9.06 21.03
C TRP A 69 -26.68 9.02 22.47
N LEU A 70 -27.90 8.52 22.72
CA LEU A 70 -28.44 8.30 24.07
C LEU A 70 -27.59 7.32 24.88
N ASP A 71 -27.21 6.19 24.28
CA ASP A 71 -26.36 5.17 24.89
C ASP A 71 -25.03 5.78 25.38
N ARG A 72 -24.45 6.71 24.60
CA ARG A 72 -23.18 7.40 24.92
C ARG A 72 -23.35 8.62 25.84
N TYR A 73 -24.52 9.27 25.80
CA TYR A 73 -24.92 10.34 26.71
C TYR A 73 -25.12 9.82 28.14
N HIS A 74 -25.69 8.63 28.28
CA HIS A 74 -25.87 7.96 29.57
C HIS A 74 -24.62 7.19 30.00
N ASN A 75 -24.00 6.42 29.10
CA ASN A 75 -22.83 5.57 29.37
C ASN A 75 -23.12 4.59 30.54
N HIS A 76 -22.10 4.01 31.16
CA HIS A 76 -22.23 3.05 32.28
C HIS A 76 -22.68 3.70 33.62
N TYR A 77 -22.73 5.04 33.71
CA TYR A 77 -23.03 5.76 34.96
C TYR A 77 -24.36 5.36 35.65
N PRO A 78 -25.49 5.14 34.96
CA PRO A 78 -26.72 4.69 35.62
C PRO A 78 -26.57 3.31 36.28
N GLN A 79 -25.72 2.43 35.75
CA GLN A 79 -25.43 1.12 36.34
C GLN A 79 -24.54 1.25 37.57
N LEU A 80 -23.51 2.12 37.51
CA LEU A 80 -22.63 2.43 38.66
C LEU A 80 -23.38 3.10 39.82
N ILE A 81 -24.30 4.02 39.53
CA ILE A 81 -25.16 4.63 40.55
C ILE A 81 -26.12 3.58 41.12
N ALA A 82 -26.73 2.73 40.29
CA ALA A 82 -27.64 1.68 40.75
C ALA A 82 -26.96 0.57 41.57
N SER A 83 -25.68 0.26 41.30
CA SER A 83 -24.89 -0.69 42.10
C SER A 83 -24.40 -0.06 43.40
N ALA A 84 -23.93 1.19 43.38
CA ALA A 84 -23.56 1.92 44.60
C ALA A 84 -24.77 2.11 45.53
N ASP A 85 -25.93 2.51 45.00
CA ASP A 85 -27.18 2.60 45.76
C ASP A 85 -27.69 1.24 46.25
N ARG A 86 -27.29 0.13 45.62
CA ARG A 86 -27.55 -1.22 46.17
C ARG A 86 -26.62 -1.49 47.35
N ALA A 87 -25.31 -1.32 47.18
CA ALA A 87 -24.32 -1.50 48.24
C ALA A 87 -24.61 -0.64 49.49
N VAL A 88 -25.12 0.60 49.33
CA VAL A 88 -25.57 1.45 50.46
C VAL A 88 -26.73 0.83 51.24
N ARG A 89 -27.66 0.11 50.58
CA ARG A 89 -28.75 -0.61 51.25
C ARG A 89 -28.28 -1.93 51.85
N ASP A 90 -27.38 -2.63 51.17
CA ASP A 90 -26.83 -3.91 51.63
C ASP A 90 -25.91 -3.74 52.86
N ALA A 91 -25.32 -2.54 53.05
CA ALA A 91 -24.49 -2.17 54.21
C ALA A 91 -25.27 -1.54 55.39
N ALA A 92 -26.61 -1.54 55.37
CA ALA A 92 -27.44 -0.90 56.38
C ALA A 92 -27.24 -1.53 57.78
N GLY A 93 -26.49 -0.83 58.64
CA GLY A 93 -26.13 -1.28 59.99
C GLY A 93 -24.72 -0.86 60.41
N ASP A 94 -23.77 -0.75 59.47
CA ASP A 94 -22.46 -0.17 59.73
C ASP A 94 -22.43 1.30 59.29
N VAL A 95 -22.45 2.20 60.28
CA VAL A 95 -22.50 3.66 60.08
C VAL A 95 -21.29 4.18 59.28
N ASN A 96 -20.11 3.55 59.41
CA ASN A 96 -18.90 3.98 58.72
C ASN A 96 -18.88 3.48 57.26
N GLN A 97 -19.22 2.20 57.05
CA GLN A 97 -19.29 1.61 55.71
C GLN A 97 -20.41 2.24 54.88
N GLU A 98 -21.59 2.47 55.46
CA GLU A 98 -22.71 3.17 54.83
C GLU A 98 -22.34 4.62 54.46
N ALA A 99 -21.65 5.35 55.36
CA ALA A 99 -21.19 6.71 55.08
C ALA A 99 -20.13 6.76 53.96
N HIS A 100 -19.23 5.77 53.88
CA HIS A 100 -18.27 5.66 52.78
C HIS A 100 -18.96 5.38 51.44
N LEU A 101 -19.87 4.40 51.40
CA LEU A 101 -20.59 4.03 50.18
C LEU A 101 -21.54 5.14 49.69
N LYS A 102 -22.13 5.93 50.59
CA LYS A 102 -22.89 7.14 50.24
C LYS A 102 -22.02 8.18 49.52
N ARG A 103 -20.81 8.47 50.02
CA ARG A 103 -19.85 9.37 49.36
C ARG A 103 -19.46 8.86 47.97
N LEU A 104 -19.30 7.55 47.79
CA LEU A 104 -19.01 6.92 46.50
C LEU A 104 -20.18 7.13 45.50
N ALA A 105 -21.42 6.88 45.94
CA ALA A 105 -22.62 7.07 45.13
C ALA A 105 -22.80 8.55 44.71
N ASP A 106 -22.54 9.50 45.62
CA ASP A 106 -22.58 10.93 45.31
C ASP A 106 -21.44 11.38 44.38
N GLY A 107 -20.26 10.76 44.47
CA GLY A 107 -19.19 10.89 43.48
C GLY A 107 -19.66 10.50 42.08
N TYR A 108 -20.21 9.30 41.91
CA TYR A 108 -20.75 8.86 40.61
C TYR A 108 -21.88 9.76 40.08
N ARG A 109 -22.70 10.35 40.96
CA ARG A 109 -23.72 11.36 40.57
C ARG A 109 -23.09 12.65 40.07
N ALA A 110 -22.00 13.11 40.69
CA ALA A 110 -21.25 14.29 40.25
C ALA A 110 -20.55 14.05 38.91
N ASP A 111 -19.84 12.93 38.77
CA ASP A 111 -19.17 12.53 37.53
C ASP A 111 -20.16 12.38 36.36
N TYR A 112 -21.31 11.74 36.61
CA TYR A 112 -22.37 11.61 35.63
C TYR A 112 -22.93 12.97 35.18
N LYS A 113 -23.08 13.93 36.10
CA LYS A 113 -23.49 15.31 35.80
C LYS A 113 -22.43 16.04 34.97
N GLN A 114 -21.14 15.82 35.24
CA GLN A 114 -20.03 16.38 34.47
C GLN A 114 -19.92 15.74 33.07
N HIS A 115 -20.01 14.41 32.96
CA HIS A 115 -20.05 13.67 31.68
C HIS A 115 -21.20 14.17 30.80
N ARG A 116 -22.42 14.23 31.34
CA ARG A 116 -23.59 14.75 30.61
C ARG A 116 -23.40 16.20 30.16
N LYS A 117 -22.83 17.08 31.00
CA LYS A 117 -22.54 18.47 30.61
C LYS A 117 -21.49 18.53 29.49
N ALA A 118 -20.35 17.85 29.64
CA ALA A 118 -19.27 17.85 28.66
C ALA A 118 -19.70 17.21 27.32
N PHE A 119 -20.45 16.11 27.36
CA PHE A 119 -20.95 15.42 26.18
C PHE A 119 -22.07 16.21 25.48
N ALA A 120 -22.95 16.89 26.23
CA ALA A 120 -23.92 17.82 25.66
C ALA A 120 -23.23 19.01 24.98
N THR A 121 -22.25 19.67 25.61
CA THR A 121 -21.50 20.77 25.01
C THR A 121 -20.77 20.33 23.73
N LYS A 122 -20.09 19.18 23.74
CA LYS A 122 -19.43 18.63 22.55
C LYS A 122 -20.43 18.30 21.43
N SER A 123 -21.58 17.71 21.78
CA SER A 123 -22.65 17.40 20.82
C SER A 123 -23.27 18.66 20.22
N ALA A 124 -23.51 19.69 21.03
CA ALA A 124 -24.02 20.98 20.59
C ALA A 124 -23.05 21.72 19.66
N GLY A 125 -21.74 21.65 19.93
CA GLY A 125 -20.72 22.20 19.03
C GLY A 125 -20.72 21.53 17.64
N VAL A 126 -20.80 20.19 17.59
CA VAL A 126 -20.89 19.45 16.31
C VAL A 126 -22.20 19.73 15.58
N ALA A 127 -23.34 19.75 16.29
CA ALA A 127 -24.64 20.09 15.71
C ALA A 127 -24.68 21.54 15.19
N GLY A 128 -24.07 22.49 15.91
CA GLY A 128 -23.92 23.88 15.50
C GLY A 128 -23.06 24.05 14.25
N ALA A 129 -21.96 23.29 14.12
CA ALA A 129 -21.14 23.29 12.91
C ALA A 129 -21.92 22.77 11.68
N VAL A 130 -22.71 21.70 11.85
CA VAL A 130 -23.55 21.15 10.77
C VAL A 130 -24.68 22.12 10.40
N ALA A 131 -25.36 22.74 11.36
CA ALA A 131 -26.41 23.73 11.11
C ALA A 131 -25.85 25.02 10.47
N GLY A 132 -24.67 25.46 10.91
CA GLY A 132 -23.96 26.61 10.32
C GLY A 132 -23.63 26.40 8.84
N GLY A 133 -23.26 25.17 8.45
CA GLY A 133 -23.05 24.82 7.04
C GLY A 133 -24.29 25.02 6.15
N VAL A 134 -25.49 24.74 6.67
CA VAL A 134 -26.76 24.89 5.93
C VAL A 134 -27.19 26.36 5.78
N SER A 135 -26.66 27.28 6.59
CA SER A 135 -26.97 28.72 6.46
C SER A 135 -26.04 29.48 5.50
N PHE A 136 -24.96 28.86 5.02
CA PHE A 136 -23.96 29.55 4.17
C PHE A 136 -24.40 29.72 2.70
N GLY A 137 -25.21 28.80 2.16
CA GLY A 137 -25.75 28.91 0.80
C GLY A 137 -26.73 30.07 0.64
N ALA A 138 -27.59 30.31 1.63
CA ALA A 138 -28.56 31.41 1.65
C ALA A 138 -27.94 32.81 1.58
N VAL A 139 -26.67 32.97 1.97
CA VAL A 139 -25.91 34.24 1.93
C VAL A 139 -25.08 34.37 0.65
N THR A 140 -24.79 33.26 -0.05
CA THR A 140 -23.85 33.22 -1.19
C THR A 140 -24.48 32.84 -2.53
N GLY A 141 -25.74 32.38 -2.54
CA GLY A 141 -26.47 31.99 -3.75
C GLY A 141 -25.99 30.67 -4.40
N SER A 142 -25.05 29.97 -3.77
CA SER A 142 -24.41 28.77 -4.35
C SER A 142 -25.24 27.51 -4.12
N LEU A 143 -26.30 27.35 -4.92
CA LEU A 143 -27.22 26.21 -4.96
C LEU A 143 -26.55 24.82 -4.95
N TRP A 144 -25.32 24.73 -5.47
CA TRP A 144 -24.53 23.49 -5.47
C TRP A 144 -23.97 23.10 -4.09
N ILE A 145 -23.67 24.07 -3.22
CA ILE A 145 -23.19 23.79 -1.85
C ILE A 145 -24.32 23.21 -1.01
N ASP A 146 -25.52 23.80 -1.11
CA ASP A 146 -26.71 23.28 -0.42
C ASP A 146 -27.10 21.89 -0.93
N LEU A 147 -26.97 21.63 -2.24
CA LEU A 147 -27.18 20.31 -2.82
C LEU A 147 -26.18 19.27 -2.28
N ILE A 148 -24.89 19.62 -2.21
CA ILE A 148 -23.84 18.74 -1.67
C ILE A 148 -24.03 18.49 -0.17
N ALA A 149 -24.38 19.53 0.62
CA ALA A 149 -24.65 19.40 2.05
C ALA A 149 -25.88 18.52 2.32
N GLY A 150 -26.98 18.75 1.58
CA GLY A 150 -28.19 17.93 1.63
C GLY A 150 -27.93 16.47 1.26
N LEU A 151 -27.25 16.21 0.13
CA LEU A 151 -26.88 14.86 -0.31
C LEU A 151 -25.91 14.18 0.67
N SER A 152 -25.01 14.92 1.31
CA SER A 152 -24.09 14.38 2.32
C SER A 152 -24.82 13.95 3.59
N ALA A 153 -25.76 14.76 4.08
CA ALA A 153 -26.61 14.40 5.22
C ALA A 153 -27.48 13.17 4.90
N TRP A 154 -28.17 13.17 3.75
CA TRP A 154 -28.96 12.04 3.27
C TRP A 154 -28.13 10.77 3.09
N GLY A 155 -26.92 10.90 2.52
CA GLY A 155 -25.96 9.83 2.36
C GLY A 155 -25.54 9.21 3.68
N LEU A 156 -25.28 10.02 4.71
CA LEU A 156 -24.96 9.55 6.06
C LEU A 156 -26.11 8.74 6.67
N GLY A 157 -27.34 9.24 6.56
CA GLY A 157 -28.55 8.55 7.01
C GLY A 157 -28.77 7.22 6.27
N ALA A 158 -28.62 7.21 4.95
CA ALA A 158 -28.79 6.03 4.10
C ALA A 158 -27.62 5.02 4.20
N PHE A 159 -26.45 5.44 4.67
CA PHE A 159 -25.32 4.57 4.98
C PHE A 159 -25.53 3.84 6.31
N HIS A 160 -26.00 4.54 7.34
CA HIS A 160 -26.31 3.96 8.65
C HIS A 160 -27.66 3.21 8.71
N GLY A 161 -28.56 3.45 7.75
CA GLY A 161 -29.85 2.78 7.63
C GLY A 161 -29.87 1.49 6.80
N ARG A 162 -28.72 0.94 6.40
CA ARG A 162 -28.60 -0.32 5.65
C ARG A 162 -28.25 -1.48 6.56
N ASP A 163 -29.22 -2.37 6.77
CA ASP A 163 -29.07 -3.56 7.60
C ASP A 163 -28.05 -4.54 6.96
N ARG A 164 -27.07 -4.99 7.75
CA ARG A 164 -26.06 -5.99 7.35
C ARG A 164 -26.38 -7.36 7.96
N SER A 165 -27.59 -7.83 7.70
CA SER A 165 -28.10 -9.16 8.08
C SER A 165 -29.05 -9.63 6.98
N GLY A 166 -28.56 -10.45 6.06
CA GLY A 166 -29.36 -10.98 4.96
C GLY A 166 -30.09 -12.27 5.36
N GLY A 167 -31.34 -12.42 4.90
CA GLY A 167 -32.04 -13.70 4.87
C GLY A 167 -32.72 -14.15 6.17
N ALA A 168 -33.87 -13.56 6.47
CA ALA A 168 -34.92 -14.19 7.27
C ALA A 168 -36.28 -13.59 6.87
N GLU A 169 -37.20 -14.43 6.39
CA GLU A 169 -38.63 -14.05 6.29
C GLU A 169 -39.31 -14.29 7.64
N PRO A 170 -40.35 -13.50 7.99
CA PRO A 170 -40.98 -13.58 9.31
C PRO A 170 -42.08 -14.65 9.33
N ASP A 171 -41.71 -15.89 9.67
CA ASP A 171 -42.69 -16.91 10.06
C ASP A 171 -43.37 -16.58 11.40
N PRO A 172 -44.59 -17.10 11.68
CA PRO A 172 -45.48 -16.55 12.69
C PRO A 172 -45.10 -16.90 14.13
N ILE A 173 -45.68 -16.12 15.06
CA ILE A 173 -45.44 -16.20 16.51
C ILE A 173 -45.80 -17.60 17.04
N GLY A 174 -44.80 -18.32 17.55
CA GLY A 174 -44.93 -19.54 18.34
C GLY A 174 -43.97 -19.51 19.54
N ASP A 175 -44.37 -20.13 20.65
CA ASP A 175 -43.64 -20.02 21.93
C ASP A 175 -42.21 -20.57 21.85
N THR A 176 -41.23 -19.67 21.85
CA THR A 176 -39.84 -20.01 22.16
C THR A 176 -39.59 -19.91 23.65
N THR A 177 -39.65 -21.04 24.36
CA THR A 177 -39.02 -21.18 25.67
C THR A 177 -37.56 -20.71 25.60
N ALA A 178 -37.13 -19.87 26.54
CA ALA A 178 -35.84 -19.18 26.45
C ALA A 178 -34.66 -20.15 26.39
N SER A 179 -34.06 -20.30 25.20
CA SER A 179 -32.83 -21.06 25.01
C SER A 179 -31.66 -20.31 25.67
N VAL A 180 -31.29 -20.74 26.87
CA VAL A 180 -30.13 -20.22 27.60
C VAL A 180 -28.89 -20.26 26.69
N PRO A 181 -28.12 -19.15 26.56
CA PRO A 181 -26.89 -19.15 25.78
C PRO A 181 -25.95 -20.27 26.24
N ARG A 182 -25.46 -21.10 25.31
CA ARG A 182 -24.49 -22.15 25.63
C ARG A 182 -23.21 -21.51 26.14
N GLY A 183 -22.85 -21.80 27.38
CA GLY A 183 -21.91 -21.01 28.17
C GLY A 183 -20.60 -20.68 27.48
N GLU A 184 -20.40 -19.39 27.23
CA GLU A 184 -19.09 -18.78 27.02
C GLU A 184 -18.29 -18.91 28.31
N THR A 185 -17.15 -19.61 28.25
CA THR A 185 -16.18 -19.67 29.34
C THR A 185 -15.30 -18.43 29.29
N GLU A 186 -15.91 -17.28 29.57
CA GLU A 186 -15.19 -16.07 29.97
C GLU A 186 -14.33 -16.40 31.20
N ILE A 187 -13.03 -16.10 31.15
CA ILE A 187 -12.10 -16.36 32.26
C ILE A 187 -12.42 -15.38 33.39
N ARG A 188 -12.97 -15.89 34.51
CA ARG A 188 -13.40 -15.05 35.64
C ARG A 188 -12.31 -14.82 36.67
N GLY A 189 -11.26 -15.63 36.64
CA GLY A 189 -10.10 -15.50 37.51
C GLY A 189 -9.07 -16.61 37.32
N GLU A 190 -8.13 -16.67 38.25
CA GLU A 190 -6.96 -17.55 38.23
C GLU A 190 -7.32 -19.05 38.07
N ALA A 191 -8.30 -19.54 38.82
CA ALA A 191 -8.70 -20.96 38.79
C ALA A 191 -9.22 -21.41 37.40
N ASP A 192 -9.86 -20.53 36.63
CA ASP A 192 -10.28 -20.82 35.26
C ASP A 192 -9.07 -20.91 34.31
N LEU A 193 -8.10 -19.99 34.47
CA LEU A 193 -6.89 -19.95 33.65
C LEU A 193 -5.97 -21.14 33.95
N VAL A 194 -5.71 -21.46 35.22
CA VAL A 194 -4.98 -22.67 35.63
C VAL A 194 -5.69 -23.92 35.09
N SER A 195 -7.03 -23.97 35.13
CA SER A 195 -7.80 -25.06 34.54
C SER A 195 -7.73 -25.11 33.00
N ALA A 196 -7.43 -24.00 32.31
CA ALA A 196 -7.12 -24.00 30.88
C ALA A 196 -5.70 -24.50 30.60
N LEU A 197 -4.71 -24.18 31.45
CA LEU A 197 -3.34 -24.71 31.35
C LEU A 197 -3.29 -26.24 31.55
N VAL A 198 -4.08 -26.78 32.49
CA VAL A 198 -4.27 -28.25 32.64
C VAL A 198 -4.89 -28.86 31.39
N LYS A 199 -5.96 -28.26 30.83
CA LYS A 199 -6.61 -28.76 29.59
C LYS A 199 -5.69 -28.70 28.37
N ALA A 200 -4.80 -27.72 28.31
CA ALA A 200 -3.76 -27.59 27.28
C ALA A 200 -2.59 -28.58 27.48
N SER A 201 -2.59 -29.35 28.57
CA SER A 201 -1.46 -30.16 29.04
C SER A 201 -0.15 -29.37 29.17
N ILE A 202 -0.25 -28.06 29.48
CA ILE A 202 0.91 -27.22 29.84
C ILE A 202 1.41 -27.59 31.23
N ILE A 203 0.49 -27.90 32.15
CA ILE A 203 0.73 -28.44 33.49
C ILE A 203 -0.15 -29.69 33.69
N ASN A 204 0.17 -30.51 34.69
CA ASN A 204 -0.72 -31.60 35.12
C ASN A 204 -1.65 -31.17 36.27
N ASP A 205 -2.59 -32.04 36.66
CA ASP A 205 -3.64 -31.72 37.64
C ASP A 205 -3.12 -31.56 39.09
N ALA A 206 -2.00 -32.21 39.44
CA ALA A 206 -1.34 -32.04 40.74
C ALA A 206 -0.48 -30.76 40.81
N GLN A 207 -0.09 -30.21 39.67
CA GLN A 207 0.70 -28.98 39.56
C GLN A 207 -0.13 -27.68 39.69
N ARG A 208 -1.43 -27.78 39.99
CA ARG A 208 -2.32 -26.63 40.15
C ARG A 208 -1.82 -25.66 41.22
N ASP A 209 -1.51 -26.17 42.40
CA ASP A 209 -1.14 -25.35 43.57
C ASP A 209 0.29 -24.78 43.47
N GLU A 210 1.11 -25.31 42.54
CA GLU A 210 2.42 -24.76 42.16
C GLU A 210 2.33 -23.71 41.04
N THR A 211 1.20 -23.60 40.34
CA THR A 211 1.01 -22.66 39.22
C THR A 211 0.25 -21.42 39.70
N ARG A 212 0.85 -20.23 39.56
CA ARG A 212 0.25 -18.99 40.08
C ARG A 212 0.20 -17.86 39.06
N LEU A 213 -0.78 -16.99 39.22
CA LEU A 213 -0.93 -15.74 38.47
C LEU A 213 -0.16 -14.63 39.20
N VAL A 214 0.75 -13.97 38.49
CA VAL A 214 1.58 -12.89 39.06
C VAL A 214 0.75 -11.59 39.06
N GLY A 215 0.06 -11.36 40.17
CA GLY A 215 -0.85 -10.24 40.35
C GLY A 215 -2.29 -10.58 39.97
N ILE A 216 -2.87 -9.84 39.03
CA ILE A 216 -4.27 -10.02 38.57
C ILE A 216 -4.33 -9.97 37.04
N ILE A 217 -5.37 -10.58 36.48
CA ILE A 217 -5.72 -10.40 35.06
C ILE A 217 -6.11 -8.93 34.84
N ARG A 218 -5.53 -8.29 33.81
CA ARG A 218 -5.69 -6.84 33.54
C ARG A 218 -6.18 -6.60 32.11
N PRO A 219 -7.09 -5.64 31.87
CA PRO A 219 -7.36 -5.14 30.51
C PRO A 219 -6.09 -4.59 29.87
N ALA A 220 -5.84 -4.94 28.60
CA ALA A 220 -4.62 -4.57 27.88
C ALA A 220 -4.95 -4.38 26.39
N GLY A 221 -5.06 -3.12 25.95
CA GLY A 221 -5.48 -2.81 24.58
C GLY A 221 -6.87 -3.40 24.23
N PRO A 222 -7.08 -3.95 23.02
CA PRO A 222 -8.32 -4.62 22.61
C PRO A 222 -8.40 -6.08 23.15
N GLY A 223 -7.91 -6.31 24.36
CA GLY A 223 -7.77 -7.64 24.98
C GLY A 223 -7.54 -7.58 26.48
N TRP A 224 -7.12 -8.70 27.06
CA TRP A 224 -6.65 -8.81 28.44
C TRP A 224 -5.29 -9.49 28.50
N THR A 225 -4.54 -9.25 29.57
CA THR A 225 -3.23 -9.85 29.83
C THR A 225 -3.18 -10.51 31.21
N ALA A 226 -2.39 -11.57 31.31
CA ALA A 226 -2.07 -12.29 32.53
C ALA A 226 -0.59 -12.68 32.51
N THR A 227 0.10 -12.55 33.63
CA THR A 227 1.45 -13.11 33.81
C THR A 227 1.31 -14.38 34.64
N ILE A 228 1.88 -15.49 34.17
CA ILE A 228 1.76 -16.82 34.78
C ILE A 228 3.15 -17.32 35.14
N GLU A 229 3.29 -17.78 36.39
CA GLU A 229 4.47 -18.49 36.87
C GLU A 229 4.17 -20.00 36.91
N LEU A 230 5.02 -20.78 36.24
CA LEU A 230 4.90 -22.24 36.14
C LEU A 230 5.54 -22.95 37.36
N PRO A 231 5.18 -24.24 37.59
CA PRO A 231 5.78 -25.09 38.61
C PRO A 231 7.31 -25.20 38.55
N GLY A 232 7.91 -25.63 39.66
CA GLY A 232 9.36 -25.72 39.81
C GLY A 232 10.03 -26.55 38.72
N GLY A 233 11.00 -25.97 38.00
CA GLY A 233 11.75 -26.63 36.94
C GLY A 233 11.08 -26.66 35.56
N MET A 234 9.85 -26.12 35.42
CA MET A 234 9.22 -25.91 34.11
C MET A 234 9.73 -24.63 33.44
N LYS A 235 9.64 -24.58 32.10
CA LYS A 235 10.06 -23.42 31.29
C LYS A 235 8.91 -22.77 30.54
N ALA A 236 8.96 -21.44 30.42
CA ALA A 236 8.05 -20.63 29.62
C ALA A 236 7.93 -21.14 28.17
N SER A 237 9.04 -21.56 27.55
CA SER A 237 9.07 -22.16 26.21
C SER A 237 8.23 -23.44 26.08
N THR A 238 8.05 -24.21 27.15
CA THR A 238 7.17 -25.39 27.18
C THR A 238 5.68 -24.99 27.19
N ALA A 239 5.32 -23.83 27.76
CA ALA A 239 3.98 -23.28 27.64
C ALA A 239 3.75 -22.63 26.25
N ILE A 240 4.70 -21.82 25.78
CA ILE A 240 4.63 -21.10 24.48
C ILE A 240 4.49 -22.06 23.30
N SER A 241 5.18 -23.21 23.34
CA SER A 241 5.05 -24.26 22.30
C SER A 241 3.67 -24.93 22.24
N ARG A 242 2.83 -24.78 23.30
CA ARG A 242 1.46 -25.30 23.41
C ARG A 242 0.37 -24.23 23.23
N ALA A 243 0.70 -23.15 22.52
CA ALA A 243 -0.22 -22.02 22.31
C ALA A 243 -1.50 -22.39 21.52
N GLU A 244 -1.48 -23.47 20.73
CA GLU A 244 -2.67 -23.96 20.01
C GLU A 244 -3.62 -24.73 20.95
N GLU A 245 -3.07 -25.60 21.79
CA GLU A 245 -3.81 -26.33 22.83
C GLU A 245 -4.39 -25.37 23.86
N LEU A 246 -3.67 -24.30 24.22
CA LEU A 246 -4.19 -23.25 25.09
C LEU A 246 -5.31 -22.44 24.42
N ALA A 247 -5.18 -22.09 23.14
CA ALA A 247 -6.26 -21.44 22.39
C ALA A 247 -7.52 -22.31 22.35
N SER A 248 -7.36 -23.62 22.11
CA SER A 248 -8.44 -24.61 22.15
C SER A 248 -9.09 -24.72 23.54
N ALA A 249 -8.29 -24.81 24.61
CA ALA A 249 -8.75 -24.86 26.00
C ALA A 249 -9.52 -23.59 26.42
N LEU A 250 -9.10 -22.42 25.92
CA LEU A 250 -9.75 -21.11 26.10
C LEU A 250 -10.91 -20.86 25.12
N ARG A 251 -11.16 -21.78 24.16
CA ARG A 251 -12.17 -21.66 23.09
C ARG A 251 -12.01 -20.43 22.16
N VAL A 252 -10.78 -19.95 22.00
CA VAL A 252 -10.42 -18.85 21.09
C VAL A 252 -9.57 -19.34 19.93
N LYS A 253 -9.34 -18.50 18.90
CA LYS A 253 -8.39 -18.81 17.82
C LYS A 253 -6.96 -18.58 18.29
N LYS A 254 -5.97 -19.34 17.79
CA LYS A 254 -4.54 -19.08 18.03
C LYS A 254 -4.17 -17.62 17.71
N SER A 255 -4.73 -17.03 16.64
CA SER A 255 -4.47 -15.64 16.26
C SER A 255 -5.16 -14.58 17.14
N GLN A 256 -5.84 -14.97 18.22
CA GLN A 256 -6.20 -14.10 19.34
C GLN A 256 -5.19 -14.15 20.50
N ILE A 257 -4.25 -15.10 20.50
CA ILE A 257 -3.31 -15.34 21.59
C ILE A 257 -1.89 -14.93 21.21
N GLU A 258 -1.27 -14.15 22.08
CA GLU A 258 0.16 -13.88 22.08
C GLU A 258 0.75 -14.39 23.41
N MET A 259 1.87 -15.11 23.34
CA MET A 259 2.58 -15.68 24.49
C MET A 259 4.08 -15.43 24.32
N HIS A 260 4.72 -14.92 25.37
CA HIS A 260 6.16 -14.63 25.41
C HIS A 260 6.70 -14.85 26.82
N ALA A 261 8.00 -15.06 26.96
CA ALA A 261 8.64 -15.12 28.29
C ALA A 261 8.50 -13.76 29.00
N ASP A 262 8.45 -13.77 30.33
CA ASP A 262 8.47 -12.53 31.10
C ASP A 262 9.91 -11.98 31.14
N ALA A 263 10.14 -10.91 30.38
CA ALA A 263 11.43 -10.22 30.24
C ALA A 263 11.57 -8.99 31.17
N SER A 264 10.70 -8.86 32.19
CA SER A 264 10.88 -7.86 33.25
C SER A 264 12.04 -8.22 34.19
N GLU A 265 12.53 -7.25 34.98
CA GLU A 265 13.61 -7.48 35.96
C GLU A 265 13.24 -8.50 37.06
N GLU A 266 11.94 -8.69 37.32
CA GLU A 266 11.43 -9.73 38.24
C GLU A 266 11.09 -11.06 37.52
N GLY A 267 11.30 -11.12 36.20
CA GLY A 267 11.05 -12.28 35.35
C GLY A 267 12.08 -13.40 35.50
N HIS A 268 11.71 -14.61 35.07
CA HIS A 268 12.58 -15.78 35.09
C HIS A 268 12.11 -16.85 34.09
N GLU A 269 12.97 -17.81 33.77
CA GLU A 269 12.74 -18.91 32.80
C GLU A 269 11.41 -19.68 32.96
N GLY A 270 10.82 -19.69 34.17
CA GLY A 270 9.55 -20.37 34.46
C GLY A 270 8.30 -19.49 34.26
N ARG A 271 8.45 -18.22 33.88
CA ARG A 271 7.36 -17.24 33.84
C ARG A 271 7.09 -16.75 32.42
N PHE A 272 5.82 -16.64 32.06
CA PHE A 272 5.39 -16.16 30.74
C PHE A 272 4.21 -15.20 30.84
N VAL A 273 4.11 -14.30 29.87
CA VAL A 273 3.00 -13.36 29.71
C VAL A 273 2.07 -13.89 28.61
N LEU A 274 0.79 -14.02 28.96
CA LEU A 274 -0.30 -14.35 28.06
C LEU A 274 -1.12 -13.10 27.76
N TRP A 275 -1.31 -12.76 26.50
CA TRP A 275 -2.31 -11.78 26.06
C TRP A 275 -3.37 -12.44 25.18
N VAL A 276 -4.63 -12.07 25.37
CA VAL A 276 -5.78 -12.61 24.63
C VAL A 276 -6.68 -11.49 24.11
N ALA A 277 -6.90 -11.46 22.80
CA ALA A 277 -7.75 -10.49 22.12
C ALA A 277 -9.25 -10.73 22.33
N ASN A 278 -9.99 -9.64 22.58
CA ASN A 278 -11.45 -9.66 22.71
C ASN A 278 -12.16 -9.94 21.38
N GLU A 279 -11.57 -9.52 20.24
CA GLU A 279 -12.14 -9.79 18.91
C GLU A 279 -11.56 -11.04 18.26
N ALA A 280 -12.40 -11.82 17.58
CA ALA A 280 -12.03 -13.05 16.86
C ALA A 280 -11.15 -12.83 15.61
N ASN A 281 -10.64 -11.62 15.39
CA ASN A 281 -9.57 -11.25 14.46
C ASN A 281 -8.98 -9.87 14.85
N PRO A 282 -8.02 -9.79 15.80
CA PRO A 282 -7.52 -8.50 16.31
C PRO A 282 -6.85 -7.63 15.24
N TYR A 283 -6.33 -8.24 14.17
CA TYR A 283 -5.70 -7.55 13.04
C TYR A 283 -6.68 -6.86 12.08
N GLY A 284 -7.98 -7.00 12.31
CA GLY A 284 -9.04 -6.39 11.50
C GLY A 284 -9.20 -6.99 10.09
N SER A 285 -10.39 -6.78 9.52
CA SER A 285 -10.75 -7.25 8.17
C SER A 285 -10.56 -6.20 7.08
N LYS A 286 -10.49 -4.91 7.43
CA LYS A 286 -10.32 -3.81 6.48
C LYS A 286 -8.84 -3.61 6.13
N PRO A 287 -8.49 -3.20 4.90
CA PRO A 287 -7.18 -2.61 4.62
C PRO A 287 -6.99 -1.30 5.39
N VAL A 288 -5.76 -1.04 5.83
CA VAL A 288 -5.34 0.24 6.43
C VAL A 288 -4.47 0.97 5.41
N PRO A 289 -4.83 2.17 4.91
CA PRO A 289 -4.02 2.88 3.92
C PRO A 289 -2.64 3.27 4.48
N SER A 290 -1.58 3.09 3.70
CA SER A 290 -0.22 3.48 4.10
C SER A 290 -0.07 5.00 4.25
N PRO A 291 0.64 5.51 5.29
CA PRO A 291 0.91 6.95 5.42
C PRO A 291 1.79 7.49 4.30
N LEU A 292 2.53 6.62 3.59
CA LEU A 292 3.35 6.97 2.43
C LEU A 292 2.53 7.49 1.24
N LEU A 293 1.23 7.17 1.18
CA LEU A 293 0.33 7.65 0.14
C LEU A 293 0.30 9.19 0.08
N THR A 294 0.30 9.84 1.24
CA THR A 294 0.21 11.28 1.43
C THR A 294 1.55 11.94 1.80
N ALA A 295 2.66 11.21 1.76
CA ALA A 295 3.98 11.77 2.05
C ALA A 295 4.62 12.40 0.80
N ASP A 296 5.12 13.63 0.92
CA ASP A 296 5.78 14.34 -0.18
C ASP A 296 7.24 13.90 -0.37
N ARG A 297 7.93 13.61 0.74
CA ARG A 297 9.32 13.12 0.85
C ARG A 297 9.43 12.30 2.13
N LEU A 298 10.42 11.42 2.20
CA LEU A 298 10.80 10.69 3.42
C LEU A 298 12.33 10.68 3.56
N ASP A 299 12.82 10.69 4.80
CA ASP A 299 14.22 10.42 5.14
C ASP A 299 14.33 8.96 5.61
N PHE A 300 15.06 8.13 4.87
CA PHE A 300 15.08 6.68 5.15
C PHE A 300 15.90 6.35 6.41
N TRP A 301 16.88 7.18 6.78
CA TRP A 301 17.67 6.98 8.00
C TRP A 301 16.84 7.28 9.24
N GLN A 302 16.03 8.35 9.22
CA GLN A 302 15.24 8.77 10.37
C GLN A 302 13.95 7.94 10.57
N TYR A 303 13.26 7.54 9.48
CA TYR A 303 11.92 6.95 9.57
C TYR A 303 11.82 5.49 9.12
N GLY A 304 12.83 4.94 8.45
CA GLY A 304 12.84 3.58 7.93
C GLY A 304 11.59 3.25 7.09
N VAL A 305 11.01 2.07 7.31
CA VAL A 305 9.80 1.62 6.61
C VAL A 305 8.61 1.53 7.58
N PRO A 306 7.59 2.42 7.49
CA PRO A 306 6.36 2.27 8.27
C PRO A 306 5.57 1.04 7.81
N LEU A 307 5.39 0.05 8.69
CA LEU A 307 4.81 -1.26 8.32
C LEU A 307 3.31 -1.37 8.51
N GLY A 308 2.76 -0.96 9.65
CA GLY A 308 1.41 -1.36 10.03
C GLY A 308 1.14 -1.35 11.53
N THR A 309 0.13 -2.11 11.97
CA THR A 309 -0.28 -2.25 13.39
C THR A 309 -0.28 -3.70 13.86
N ASP A 310 0.17 -3.96 15.09
CA ASP A 310 0.00 -5.27 15.74
C ASP A 310 -1.45 -5.53 16.23
N ALA A 311 -1.66 -6.66 16.89
CA ALA A 311 -2.96 -7.05 17.47
C ALA A 311 -3.45 -6.11 18.58
N ARG A 312 -2.55 -5.34 19.19
CA ARG A 312 -2.81 -4.42 20.31
C ARG A 312 -3.06 -2.99 19.82
N GLY A 313 -2.77 -2.71 18.56
CA GLY A 313 -2.93 -1.42 17.88
C GLY A 313 -1.67 -0.54 17.87
N ALA A 314 -0.53 -1.03 18.37
CA ALA A 314 0.72 -0.26 18.31
C ALA A 314 1.27 -0.25 16.88
N ARG A 315 1.90 0.86 16.49
CA ARG A 315 2.47 1.06 15.14
C ARG A 315 3.89 0.54 15.08
N HIS A 316 4.20 -0.23 14.04
CA HIS A 316 5.50 -0.85 13.83
C HIS A 316 6.24 -0.24 12.63
N VAL A 317 7.55 -0.14 12.76
CA VAL A 317 8.51 0.32 11.74
C VAL A 317 9.55 -0.78 11.52
N LEU A 318 9.89 -1.04 10.26
CA LEU A 318 11.01 -1.88 9.88
C LEU A 318 12.22 -0.98 9.61
N GLU A 319 13.16 -1.00 10.55
CA GLU A 319 14.50 -0.48 10.35
C GLU A 319 15.26 -1.43 9.41
N LEU A 320 15.43 -1.04 8.14
CA LEU A 320 16.17 -1.87 7.18
C LEU A 320 17.67 -1.52 7.11
N VAL A 321 18.06 -0.33 7.60
CA VAL A 321 19.47 0.11 7.61
C VAL A 321 20.34 -0.96 8.28
N TRP A 322 21.50 -1.26 7.67
CA TRP A 322 22.43 -2.33 8.09
C TRP A 322 21.90 -3.77 8.00
N CYS A 323 20.69 -3.99 7.49
CA CYS A 323 20.05 -5.30 7.44
C CYS A 323 19.57 -5.64 6.04
N SER A 324 19.50 -6.95 5.74
CA SER A 324 18.73 -7.46 4.60
C SER A 324 17.55 -8.27 5.12
N ILE A 325 16.43 -8.20 4.40
CA ILE A 325 15.18 -8.85 4.74
C ILE A 325 14.80 -9.93 3.73
N LEU A 326 14.36 -11.08 4.25
CA LEU A 326 13.79 -12.19 3.50
C LEU A 326 12.27 -12.25 3.70
N LEU A 327 11.50 -12.22 2.61
CA LEU A 327 10.03 -12.28 2.61
C LEU A 327 9.53 -13.61 2.01
N GLY A 328 8.79 -14.39 2.81
CA GLY A 328 8.18 -15.65 2.39
C GLY A 328 6.69 -15.75 2.71
N GLY A 329 6.06 -16.83 2.26
CA GLY A 329 4.61 -17.07 2.40
C GLY A 329 3.95 -17.52 1.11
N LEU A 330 2.70 -17.97 1.18
CA LEU A 330 1.90 -18.35 0.01
C LEU A 330 1.54 -17.13 -0.88
N PRO A 331 1.16 -17.35 -2.15
CA PRO A 331 0.58 -16.31 -3.02
C PRO A 331 -0.67 -15.65 -2.41
N ASP A 332 -1.03 -14.46 -2.87
CA ASP A 332 -2.24 -13.70 -2.49
C ASP A 332 -2.41 -13.25 -1.02
N TYR A 333 -1.48 -13.59 -0.11
CA TYR A 333 -1.60 -13.18 1.31
C TYR A 333 -1.04 -11.80 1.66
N GLY A 334 -0.30 -11.14 0.76
CA GLY A 334 0.20 -9.76 0.95
C GLY A 334 1.68 -9.53 0.63
N LYS A 335 2.47 -10.56 0.29
CA LYS A 335 3.92 -10.42 0.04
C LYS A 335 4.31 -9.26 -0.88
N SER A 336 3.71 -9.17 -2.06
CA SER A 336 4.01 -8.11 -3.05
C SER A 336 3.55 -6.72 -2.60
N PHE A 337 2.57 -6.65 -1.68
CA PHE A 337 2.16 -5.39 -1.03
C PHE A 337 3.20 -4.96 0.01
N LEU A 338 3.69 -5.89 0.83
CA LEU A 338 4.80 -5.59 1.76
C LEU A 338 6.09 -5.24 1.02
N ALA A 339 6.42 -5.92 -0.09
CA ALA A 339 7.58 -5.60 -0.91
C ALA A 339 7.51 -4.18 -1.51
N ARG A 340 6.34 -3.76 -2.01
CA ARG A 340 6.07 -2.36 -2.38
C ARG A 340 6.17 -1.42 -1.19
N LEU A 341 5.63 -1.79 -0.03
CA LEU A 341 5.67 -0.97 1.20
C LEU A 341 7.11 -0.74 1.69
N VAL A 342 8.01 -1.72 1.56
CA VAL A 342 9.46 -1.58 1.83
C VAL A 342 10.17 -0.73 0.79
N THR A 343 9.71 -0.73 -0.46
CA THR A 343 10.34 0.00 -1.58
C THR A 343 9.85 1.45 -1.70
N ALA A 344 8.62 1.77 -1.27
CA ALA A 344 8.02 3.10 -1.35
C ALA A 344 8.77 4.20 -0.56
N PRO A 345 9.29 3.96 0.67
CA PRO A 345 10.17 4.90 1.37
C PRO A 345 11.42 5.25 0.56
N ALA A 346 12.07 4.24 -0.05
CA ALA A 346 13.23 4.43 -0.91
C ALA A 346 12.92 5.13 -2.25
N ALA A 347 11.65 5.16 -2.67
CA ALA A 347 11.21 6.03 -3.76
C ALA A 347 11.11 7.51 -3.29
N LEU A 348 10.56 7.75 -2.10
CA LEU A 348 10.36 9.09 -1.52
C LEU A 348 11.63 9.74 -0.95
N ASP A 349 12.69 8.97 -0.70
CA ASP A 349 14.04 9.48 -0.45
C ASP A 349 14.78 9.63 -1.79
N PRO A 350 15.16 10.85 -2.24
CA PRO A 350 15.83 11.06 -3.52
C PRO A 350 17.34 10.78 -3.50
N HIS A 351 17.94 10.55 -2.33
CA HIS A 351 19.36 10.20 -2.22
C HIS A 351 19.59 8.68 -2.24
N MET A 352 18.54 7.89 -2.01
CA MET A 352 18.62 6.43 -2.15
C MET A 352 18.77 5.97 -3.61
N THR A 353 19.66 5.00 -3.82
CA THR A 353 19.81 4.27 -5.07
C THR A 353 19.06 2.95 -4.99
N VAL A 354 18.16 2.68 -5.93
CA VAL A 354 17.36 1.44 -5.93
C VAL A 354 17.59 0.64 -7.19
N HIS A 355 17.83 -0.66 -7.02
CA HIS A 355 18.06 -1.63 -8.08
C HIS A 355 17.01 -2.72 -7.96
N VAL A 356 16.41 -3.13 -9.08
CA VAL A 356 15.35 -4.15 -9.09
C VAL A 356 15.72 -5.30 -10.02
N ALA A 357 15.70 -6.50 -9.48
CA ALA A 357 15.72 -7.76 -10.21
C ALA A 357 14.40 -8.50 -9.92
N THR A 358 13.75 -9.04 -10.96
CA THR A 358 12.56 -9.87 -10.78
C THR A 358 12.52 -11.03 -11.76
N GLY A 359 12.28 -12.24 -11.26
CA GLY A 359 12.19 -13.45 -12.06
C GLY A 359 11.06 -13.46 -13.09
N LYS A 360 10.05 -12.60 -12.95
CA LYS A 360 8.94 -12.48 -13.91
C LYS A 360 8.75 -11.04 -14.39
N ALA A 361 8.48 -10.88 -15.68
CA ALA A 361 7.96 -9.62 -16.19
C ALA A 361 6.48 -9.49 -15.76
N GLY A 362 6.15 -8.46 -14.99
CA GLY A 362 4.82 -8.24 -14.43
C GLY A 362 4.59 -6.78 -13.99
N PRO A 363 3.34 -6.40 -13.66
CA PRO A 363 2.97 -5.02 -13.37
C PRO A 363 3.51 -4.49 -12.03
N ASP A 364 3.76 -5.37 -11.06
CA ASP A 364 4.10 -5.03 -9.66
C ASP A 364 5.27 -4.07 -9.51
N TRP A 365 6.26 -4.14 -10.41
CA TRP A 365 7.47 -3.33 -10.40
C TRP A 365 7.56 -2.31 -11.53
N VAL A 366 6.57 -2.21 -12.44
CA VAL A 366 6.62 -1.25 -13.56
C VAL A 366 6.74 0.21 -13.09
N GLY A 367 6.22 0.52 -11.89
CA GLY A 367 6.40 1.84 -11.27
C GLY A 367 7.86 2.19 -11.00
N THR A 368 8.70 1.25 -10.55
CA THR A 368 10.09 1.57 -10.13
C THR A 368 10.98 1.99 -11.28
N LYS A 369 10.64 1.66 -12.53
CA LYS A 369 11.29 2.17 -13.75
C LYS A 369 11.42 3.69 -13.78
N GLN A 370 10.54 4.41 -13.08
CA GLN A 370 10.57 5.87 -12.96
C GLN A 370 11.78 6.40 -12.17
N PHE A 371 12.40 5.62 -11.27
CA PHE A 371 13.47 6.09 -10.38
C PHE A 371 14.61 5.08 -10.11
N ALA A 372 14.46 3.82 -10.47
CA ALA A 372 15.45 2.77 -10.25
C ALA A 372 16.69 2.92 -11.15
N HIS A 373 17.87 2.81 -10.56
CA HIS A 373 19.16 2.87 -11.24
C HIS A 373 19.42 1.62 -12.11
N SER A 374 18.84 0.48 -11.74
CA SER A 374 18.92 -0.76 -12.53
C SER A 374 17.58 -1.50 -12.50
N TYR A 375 17.18 -2.08 -13.64
CA TYR A 375 15.94 -2.84 -13.78
C TYR A 375 16.17 -4.09 -14.64
N VAL A 376 16.24 -5.26 -13.99
CA VAL A 376 16.32 -6.58 -14.63
C VAL A 376 15.00 -7.30 -14.39
N ALA A 377 14.37 -7.80 -15.46
CA ALA A 377 13.12 -8.54 -15.36
C ALA A 377 13.06 -9.71 -16.34
N GLY A 378 12.53 -10.83 -15.86
CA GLY A 378 12.49 -12.12 -16.56
C GLY A 378 13.64 -13.05 -16.14
N ASN A 379 13.54 -14.31 -16.56
CA ASN A 379 14.39 -15.41 -16.13
C ASN A 379 15.06 -16.15 -17.32
N THR A 380 15.28 -15.46 -18.44
CA THR A 380 16.10 -16.00 -19.54
C THR A 380 17.59 -15.98 -19.16
N PRO A 381 18.47 -16.78 -19.79
CA PRO A 381 19.89 -16.83 -19.44
C PRO A 381 20.58 -15.46 -19.45
N GLU A 382 20.21 -14.58 -20.39
CA GLU A 382 20.73 -13.23 -20.51
C GLU A 382 20.29 -12.31 -19.35
N LYS A 383 19.12 -12.60 -18.73
CA LYS A 383 18.66 -11.89 -17.52
C LYS A 383 19.34 -12.42 -16.27
N ILE A 384 19.67 -13.71 -16.21
CA ILE A 384 20.47 -14.27 -15.11
C ILE A 384 21.90 -13.70 -15.13
N LEU A 385 22.54 -13.63 -16.31
CA LEU A 385 23.84 -12.98 -16.47
C LEU A 385 23.77 -11.49 -16.10
N ALA A 386 22.82 -10.72 -16.65
CA ALA A 386 22.66 -9.30 -16.31
C ALA A 386 22.35 -9.05 -14.81
N PHE A 387 21.75 -10.01 -14.11
CA PHE A 387 21.57 -9.94 -12.65
C PHE A 387 22.86 -10.24 -11.88
N LEU A 388 23.68 -11.19 -12.35
CA LEU A 388 25.02 -11.44 -11.80
C LEU A 388 25.96 -10.24 -12.01
N ASP A 389 25.93 -9.62 -13.19
CA ASP A 389 26.70 -8.40 -13.48
C ASP A 389 26.30 -7.25 -12.55
N LEU A 390 24.98 -7.07 -12.33
CA LEU A 390 24.45 -6.12 -11.36
C LEU A 390 24.93 -6.41 -9.93
N LEU A 391 24.87 -7.68 -9.50
CA LEU A 391 25.34 -8.09 -8.16
C LEU A 391 26.86 -7.89 -8.00
N ASN A 392 27.66 -8.23 -9.01
CA ASN A 392 29.11 -8.04 -9.00
C ASN A 392 29.49 -6.55 -8.99
N GLY A 393 28.80 -5.74 -9.78
CA GLY A 393 28.95 -4.28 -9.76
C GLY A 393 28.60 -3.68 -8.40
N LEU A 394 27.48 -4.10 -7.81
CA LEU A 394 27.08 -3.71 -6.45
C LEU A 394 28.12 -4.13 -5.41
N ILE A 395 28.65 -5.36 -5.46
CA ILE A 395 29.69 -5.84 -4.54
C ILE A 395 30.97 -5.01 -4.65
N ALA A 396 31.45 -4.76 -5.88
CA ALA A 396 32.66 -3.96 -6.11
C ALA A 396 32.47 -2.50 -5.67
N ASP A 397 31.27 -1.95 -5.81
CA ASP A 397 30.89 -0.62 -5.33
C ASP A 397 30.81 -0.57 -3.79
N MET A 398 30.14 -1.54 -3.15
CA MET A 398 30.13 -1.68 -1.68
C MET A 398 31.55 -1.79 -1.10
N GLN A 399 32.44 -2.56 -1.72
CA GLN A 399 33.82 -2.73 -1.25
C GLN A 399 34.63 -1.42 -1.31
N LYS A 400 34.42 -0.55 -2.30
CA LYS A 400 35.07 0.78 -2.38
C LYS A 400 34.62 1.71 -1.26
N ILE A 401 33.34 1.65 -0.86
CA ILE A 401 32.84 2.39 0.31
C ILE A 401 33.52 1.84 1.58
N GLY A 402 33.64 0.52 1.68
CA GLY A 402 34.28 -0.15 2.82
C GLY A 402 35.72 0.30 3.02
N GLN A 403 36.52 0.28 1.96
CA GLN A 403 37.90 0.79 1.96
C GLN A 403 37.97 2.26 2.40
N ARG A 404 37.06 3.11 1.90
CA ARG A 404 37.02 4.53 2.27
C ARG A 404 36.57 4.78 3.73
N LEU A 405 35.75 3.90 4.31
CA LEU A 405 35.39 3.97 5.74
C LEU A 405 36.52 3.44 6.63
N GLU A 406 37.31 2.48 6.14
CA GLU A 406 38.51 1.95 6.79
C GLU A 406 39.59 3.05 6.84
N GLU A 407 39.95 3.63 5.69
CA GLU A 407 40.81 4.83 5.58
C GLU A 407 40.37 5.97 6.52
N LEU A 408 39.08 6.35 6.46
CA LEU A 408 38.54 7.41 7.32
C LEU A 408 38.55 7.03 8.81
N SER A 409 38.40 5.74 9.17
CA SER A 409 38.43 5.30 10.56
C SER A 409 39.85 5.24 11.14
N GLU A 410 40.88 5.14 10.30
CA GLU A 410 42.29 5.26 10.71
C GLU A 410 42.70 6.73 10.86
N GLU A 411 42.34 7.59 9.89
CA GLU A 411 42.70 9.02 9.91
C GLU A 411 41.85 9.86 10.88
N HIS A 412 40.54 9.55 10.97
CA HIS A 412 39.51 10.37 11.59
C HIS A 412 38.41 9.53 12.28
N PRO A 413 38.74 8.75 13.32
CA PRO A 413 37.78 7.89 14.02
C PRO A 413 36.58 8.65 14.60
N GLU A 414 36.71 9.94 14.91
CA GLU A 414 35.62 10.82 15.36
C GLU A 414 34.58 11.12 14.26
N ARG A 415 34.94 10.95 12.98
CA ARG A 415 34.06 11.11 11.82
C ARG A 415 33.47 9.79 11.32
N CYS A 416 34.05 8.66 11.70
CA CYS A 416 33.65 7.31 11.28
C CYS A 416 33.26 6.43 12.49
N PRO A 417 32.28 6.84 13.33
CA PRO A 417 31.92 6.09 14.52
C PRO A 417 31.53 4.65 14.14
N GLU A 418 32.13 3.69 14.84
CA GLU A 418 31.94 2.25 14.61
C GLU A 418 32.30 1.75 13.19
N GLY A 419 33.06 2.52 12.40
CA GLY A 419 33.45 2.16 11.03
C GLY A 419 32.29 2.12 10.02
N LYS A 420 31.21 2.87 10.27
CA LYS A 420 29.94 2.79 9.51
C LYS A 420 29.64 4.08 8.75
N LEU A 421 29.00 3.96 7.58
CA LEU A 421 28.52 5.11 6.80
C LEU A 421 27.43 5.90 7.58
N THR A 422 27.72 7.09 8.08
CA THR A 422 26.70 7.93 8.74
C THR A 422 25.85 8.69 7.70
N PRO A 423 24.67 9.24 8.08
CA PRO A 423 23.90 10.15 7.22
C PRO A 423 24.71 11.38 6.75
N GLU A 424 25.62 11.87 7.59
CA GLU A 424 26.51 12.99 7.30
C GLU A 424 27.55 12.60 6.25
N LEU A 425 28.21 11.44 6.40
CA LEU A 425 29.14 10.92 5.39
C LEU A 425 28.43 10.62 4.07
N ALA A 426 27.24 10.03 4.12
CA ALA A 426 26.40 9.80 2.94
C ALA A 426 26.10 11.11 2.18
N LYS A 427 25.78 12.18 2.92
CA LYS A 427 25.54 13.53 2.36
C LYS A 427 26.81 14.19 1.82
N GLU A 428 27.92 14.12 2.56
CA GLU A 428 29.25 14.64 2.16
C GLU A 428 29.73 13.98 0.86
N TRP A 429 29.58 12.64 0.78
CA TRP A 429 30.01 11.83 -0.36
C TRP A 429 28.99 11.81 -1.50
N LYS A 430 27.90 12.57 -1.38
CA LYS A 430 26.78 12.68 -2.35
C LYS A 430 26.18 11.32 -2.73
N ARG A 431 26.11 10.41 -1.76
CA ARG A 431 25.76 9.00 -1.93
C ARG A 431 24.86 8.53 -0.78
N GLY A 432 23.57 8.33 -1.03
CA GLY A 432 22.68 7.72 -0.04
C GLY A 432 22.74 6.19 0.00
N LEU A 433 21.82 5.60 0.77
CA LEU A 433 21.66 4.16 0.95
C LEU A 433 21.32 3.45 -0.38
N THR A 434 21.72 2.18 -0.49
CA THR A 434 21.48 1.34 -1.68
C THR A 434 20.51 0.21 -1.35
N LEU A 435 19.37 0.12 -2.03
CA LEU A 435 18.39 -0.96 -1.88
C LEU A 435 18.36 -1.85 -3.13
N LEU A 436 18.68 -3.13 -2.95
CA LEU A 436 18.49 -4.17 -3.97
C LEU A 436 17.19 -4.93 -3.69
N VAL A 437 16.23 -4.86 -4.62
CA VAL A 437 15.00 -5.65 -4.61
C VAL A 437 15.18 -6.88 -5.50
N VAL A 438 14.91 -8.07 -4.97
CA VAL A 438 14.95 -9.35 -5.69
C VAL A 438 13.61 -10.06 -5.51
N ASP A 439 12.72 -9.95 -6.48
CA ASP A 439 11.39 -10.59 -6.45
C ASP A 439 11.33 -11.85 -7.32
N GLU A 440 10.41 -12.75 -6.98
CA GLU A 440 10.28 -14.08 -7.58
C GLU A 440 11.61 -14.86 -7.56
N LEU A 441 12.31 -14.83 -6.41
CA LEU A 441 13.63 -15.41 -6.22
C LEU A 441 13.72 -16.86 -6.71
N GLN A 442 12.68 -17.67 -6.49
CA GLN A 442 12.67 -19.07 -6.95
C GLN A 442 12.75 -19.19 -8.48
N GLU A 443 12.16 -18.28 -9.26
CA GLU A 443 12.20 -18.33 -10.72
C GLU A 443 13.58 -17.95 -11.28
N LEU A 444 14.29 -17.03 -10.60
CA LEU A 444 15.68 -16.68 -10.89
C LEU A 444 16.61 -17.86 -10.56
N LEU A 445 16.42 -18.49 -9.40
CA LEU A 445 17.22 -19.62 -8.95
C LEU A 445 16.99 -20.88 -9.80
N ASP A 446 15.74 -21.16 -10.20
CA ASP A 446 15.41 -22.33 -11.02
C ASP A 446 15.93 -22.17 -12.46
N ALA A 447 15.86 -20.96 -13.04
CA ALA A 447 16.51 -20.67 -14.32
C ALA A 447 18.04 -20.75 -14.24
N ALA A 448 18.65 -20.19 -13.18
CA ALA A 448 20.09 -20.26 -12.96
C ALA A 448 20.59 -21.71 -12.73
N ALA A 449 19.74 -22.62 -12.24
CA ALA A 449 20.06 -24.05 -12.10
C ALA A 449 20.25 -24.75 -13.45
N MET A 450 19.64 -24.23 -14.52
CA MET A 450 19.81 -24.75 -15.89
C MET A 450 21.11 -24.28 -16.56
N MET A 451 21.88 -23.40 -15.89
CA MET A 451 23.08 -22.76 -16.44
C MET A 451 24.36 -23.30 -15.81
N LYS A 452 25.44 -23.29 -16.60
CA LYS A 452 26.81 -23.44 -16.12
C LYS A 452 27.55 -22.12 -16.28
N ILE A 453 28.26 -21.74 -15.22
CA ILE A 453 29.00 -20.47 -15.17
C ILE A 453 30.46 -20.81 -14.88
N LYS A 454 31.34 -20.46 -15.83
CA LYS A 454 32.78 -20.54 -15.65
C LYS A 454 33.29 -19.35 -14.82
N PRO A 455 34.40 -19.49 -14.08
CA PRO A 455 35.14 -18.36 -13.52
C PRO A 455 36.04 -17.66 -14.55
N ASP A 456 36.28 -18.30 -15.71
CA ASP A 456 37.17 -17.89 -16.78
C ASP A 456 36.46 -17.90 -18.15
N ASP A 457 36.70 -16.87 -18.97
CA ASP A 457 36.27 -16.82 -20.39
C ASP A 457 37.24 -17.55 -21.33
N ASP A 458 38.17 -18.35 -20.79
CA ASP A 458 39.13 -19.13 -21.57
C ASP A 458 38.41 -20.26 -22.35
N PRO A 459 38.46 -20.25 -23.70
CA PRO A 459 37.82 -21.28 -24.53
C PRO A 459 38.51 -22.64 -24.42
N ASP A 460 39.81 -22.69 -24.09
CA ASP A 460 40.59 -23.93 -23.94
C ASP A 460 40.50 -24.49 -22.51
N SER A 461 39.97 -23.72 -21.55
CA SER A 461 39.80 -24.14 -20.16
C SER A 461 38.84 -25.33 -20.04
N LYS A 462 39.33 -26.40 -19.40
CA LYS A 462 38.63 -27.67 -19.19
C LYS A 462 37.65 -27.65 -18.00
N ASP A 463 37.47 -26.51 -17.33
CA ASP A 463 36.42 -26.40 -16.32
C ASP A 463 35.04 -26.59 -16.97
N ARG A 464 34.18 -27.36 -16.31
CA ARG A 464 32.78 -27.60 -16.69
C ARG A 464 31.84 -26.53 -16.14
N GLY A 465 32.37 -25.59 -15.35
CA GLY A 465 31.64 -24.51 -14.74
C GLY A 465 30.81 -24.94 -13.53
N ARG A 466 30.60 -23.97 -12.64
CA ARG A 466 29.78 -24.11 -11.45
C ARG A 466 28.30 -24.05 -11.82
N SER A 467 27.41 -24.53 -10.95
CA SER A 467 25.96 -24.33 -11.15
C SER A 467 25.65 -22.84 -11.09
N GLY A 468 24.89 -22.31 -12.06
CA GLY A 468 24.49 -20.90 -12.03
C GLY A 468 23.67 -20.56 -10.78
N LYS A 469 22.89 -21.53 -10.26
CA LYS A 469 22.15 -21.39 -8.99
C LYS A 469 23.09 -21.17 -7.81
N ASP A 470 24.15 -21.97 -7.69
CA ASP A 470 25.10 -21.89 -6.56
C ASP A 470 25.87 -20.57 -6.61
N VAL A 471 26.37 -20.19 -7.78
CA VAL A 471 27.05 -18.90 -8.01
C VAL A 471 26.12 -17.72 -7.70
N LEU A 472 24.86 -17.78 -8.13
CA LEU A 472 23.90 -16.70 -7.86
C LEU A 472 23.59 -16.57 -6.37
N VAL A 473 23.39 -17.68 -5.66
CA VAL A 473 23.17 -17.69 -4.20
C VAL A 473 24.39 -17.17 -3.44
N GLU A 474 25.60 -17.62 -3.80
CA GLU A 474 26.84 -17.16 -3.18
C GLU A 474 27.07 -15.67 -3.40
N THR A 475 26.85 -15.16 -4.62
CA THR A 475 27.00 -13.75 -4.93
C THR A 475 25.96 -12.89 -4.20
N MET A 476 24.70 -13.30 -4.14
CA MET A 476 23.69 -12.60 -3.32
C MET A 476 24.07 -12.63 -1.82
N ALA A 477 24.54 -13.76 -1.29
CA ALA A 477 24.98 -13.87 0.09
C ALA A 477 26.31 -13.15 0.38
N ARG A 478 27.14 -12.89 -0.64
CA ARG A 478 28.32 -12.01 -0.56
C ARG A 478 27.90 -10.55 -0.53
N PHE A 479 26.95 -10.13 -1.38
CA PHE A 479 26.37 -8.79 -1.35
C PHE A 479 25.84 -8.43 0.05
N VAL A 480 25.02 -9.29 0.67
CA VAL A 480 24.50 -9.04 2.03
C VAL A 480 25.61 -8.93 3.08
N ARG A 481 26.70 -9.70 2.94
CA ARG A 481 27.84 -9.64 3.87
C ARG A 481 28.68 -8.37 3.72
N VAL A 482 29.00 -7.94 2.50
CA VAL A 482 29.83 -6.73 2.28
C VAL A 482 29.04 -5.43 2.46
N SER A 483 27.72 -5.44 2.33
CA SER A 483 26.88 -4.22 2.40
C SER A 483 26.59 -3.72 3.82
N ARG A 484 26.80 -4.55 4.84
CA ARG A 484 26.27 -4.37 6.22
C ARG A 484 26.69 -3.09 6.94
N TYR A 485 27.82 -2.47 6.59
CA TYR A 485 28.33 -1.25 7.24
C TYR A 485 28.51 -0.07 6.27
N VAL A 486 28.23 -0.29 4.98
CA VAL A 486 28.43 0.66 3.88
C VAL A 486 27.12 1.18 3.26
N GLY A 487 25.98 0.80 3.82
CA GLY A 487 24.66 1.36 3.50
C GLY A 487 23.88 0.59 2.41
N GLY A 488 24.29 -0.63 2.09
CA GLY A 488 23.54 -1.50 1.19
C GLY A 488 22.55 -2.40 1.95
N MET A 489 21.40 -2.69 1.33
CA MET A 489 20.31 -3.49 1.88
C MET A 489 19.70 -4.38 0.79
N GLY A 490 19.36 -5.63 1.12
CA GLY A 490 18.65 -6.55 0.24
C GLY A 490 17.21 -6.82 0.70
N LEU A 491 16.29 -6.82 -0.25
CA LEU A 491 14.89 -7.24 -0.10
C LEU A 491 14.67 -8.47 -1.00
N PHE A 492 14.73 -9.67 -0.42
CA PHE A 492 14.60 -10.94 -1.15
C PHE A 492 13.21 -11.53 -0.95
N ILE A 493 12.46 -11.81 -2.02
CA ILE A 493 11.07 -12.26 -1.95
C ILE A 493 10.91 -13.62 -2.66
N THR A 494 10.27 -14.56 -1.97
CA THR A 494 9.97 -15.90 -2.49
C THR A 494 8.50 -16.28 -2.27
N GLN A 495 7.90 -16.95 -3.26
CA GLN A 495 6.53 -17.47 -3.16
C GLN A 495 6.45 -18.94 -2.74
N ARG A 496 7.59 -19.62 -2.65
CA ARG A 496 7.68 -21.03 -2.29
C ARG A 496 8.55 -21.18 -1.03
N PRO A 497 7.96 -21.51 0.14
CA PRO A 497 8.71 -21.71 1.38
C PRO A 497 9.30 -23.13 1.46
N ASP A 498 10.27 -23.41 0.59
CA ASP A 498 11.03 -24.66 0.50
C ASP A 498 12.56 -24.41 0.40
N ALA A 499 13.38 -25.44 0.68
CA ALA A 499 14.84 -25.29 0.76
C ALA A 499 15.50 -24.89 -0.58
N THR A 500 14.88 -25.25 -1.71
CA THR A 500 15.34 -24.90 -3.06
C THR A 500 15.06 -23.45 -3.44
N SER A 501 14.04 -22.85 -2.83
CA SER A 501 13.54 -21.50 -3.06
C SER A 501 13.96 -20.51 -1.96
N VAL A 502 14.47 -21.03 -0.83
CA VAL A 502 14.96 -20.27 0.32
C VAL A 502 16.35 -20.79 0.77
N PRO A 503 17.41 -20.53 -0.02
CA PRO A 503 18.72 -21.14 0.20
C PRO A 503 19.33 -20.80 1.57
N THR A 504 19.93 -21.80 2.24
CA THR A 504 20.47 -21.65 3.61
C THR A 504 21.47 -20.49 3.72
N LEU A 505 22.38 -20.33 2.77
CA LEU A 505 23.33 -19.20 2.73
C LEU A 505 22.67 -17.81 2.73
N LEU A 506 21.45 -17.68 2.18
CA LEU A 506 20.67 -16.44 2.28
C LEU A 506 19.93 -16.31 3.61
N ARG A 507 19.42 -17.41 4.16
CA ARG A 507 18.76 -17.43 5.49
C ARG A 507 19.74 -17.02 6.60
N GLU A 508 20.99 -17.47 6.53
CA GLU A 508 22.05 -17.16 7.50
C GLU A 508 22.44 -15.67 7.50
N VAL A 509 22.44 -14.99 6.35
CA VAL A 509 22.86 -13.58 6.24
C VAL A 509 21.71 -12.58 6.32
N CYS A 510 20.48 -12.98 5.98
CA CYS A 510 19.29 -12.14 6.11
C CYS A 510 18.79 -12.15 7.56
N ARG A 511 19.31 -11.22 8.39
CA ARG A 511 18.96 -11.04 9.80
C ARG A 511 17.46 -10.80 10.02
N LYS A 512 16.78 -10.06 9.14
CA LYS A 512 15.34 -9.79 9.26
C LYS A 512 14.55 -10.72 8.34
N ARG A 513 13.42 -11.25 8.81
CA ARG A 513 12.64 -12.28 8.11
C ARG A 513 11.15 -12.01 8.32
N ALA A 514 10.34 -12.04 7.27
CA ALA A 514 8.88 -11.94 7.42
C ALA A 514 8.15 -13.03 6.63
N CYS A 515 7.13 -13.61 7.27
CA CYS A 515 6.39 -14.75 6.76
C CYS A 515 4.88 -14.50 6.82
N PHE A 516 4.24 -14.45 5.65
CA PHE A 516 2.79 -14.55 5.52
C PHE A 516 2.33 -16.01 5.65
N ARG A 517 1.01 -16.26 5.61
CA ARG A 517 0.43 -17.63 5.73
C ARG A 517 1.17 -18.66 4.88
N VAL A 518 1.55 -19.78 5.49
CA VAL A 518 2.18 -20.95 4.85
C VAL A 518 1.39 -22.23 5.14
N LYS A 519 1.70 -23.34 4.47
CA LYS A 519 0.94 -24.61 4.60
C LYS A 519 1.20 -25.37 5.92
N GLY A 520 2.25 -25.07 6.67
CA GLY A 520 2.59 -25.81 7.89
C GLY A 520 3.86 -25.31 8.59
N ALA A 521 4.17 -25.91 9.75
CA ALA A 521 5.28 -25.52 10.61
C ALA A 521 6.67 -25.64 9.94
N SER A 522 6.89 -26.65 9.09
CA SER A 522 8.14 -26.81 8.33
C SER A 522 8.42 -25.62 7.41
N SER A 523 7.43 -25.17 6.64
CA SER A 523 7.50 -23.95 5.84
C SER A 523 7.61 -22.67 6.67
N SER A 524 7.22 -22.70 7.95
CA SER A 524 7.41 -21.57 8.87
C SER A 524 8.88 -21.44 9.26
N ARG A 525 9.49 -22.55 9.69
CA ARG A 525 10.93 -22.63 10.01
C ARG A 525 11.81 -22.36 8.80
N MET A 526 11.37 -22.75 7.60
CA MET A 526 12.08 -22.45 6.36
C MET A 526 12.22 -20.94 6.09
N VAL A 527 11.23 -20.11 6.48
CA VAL A 527 11.25 -18.66 6.23
C VAL A 527 11.76 -17.86 7.42
N LEU A 528 11.30 -18.18 8.63
CA LEU A 528 11.65 -17.43 9.87
C LEU A 528 12.87 -18.00 10.59
N GLY A 529 13.29 -19.23 10.30
CA GLY A 529 14.26 -19.99 11.10
C GLY A 529 13.60 -20.76 12.24
N ASP A 530 14.38 -21.62 12.90
CA ASP A 530 13.89 -22.49 13.96
C ASP A 530 13.67 -21.73 15.29
N ASP A 531 14.55 -20.79 15.64
CA ASP A 531 14.49 -20.03 16.90
C ASP A 531 13.21 -19.20 17.06
N ALA A 532 12.85 -18.43 16.02
CA ALA A 532 11.62 -17.63 16.01
C ALA A 532 10.36 -18.52 16.16
N VAL A 533 10.37 -19.72 15.54
CA VAL A 533 9.26 -20.67 15.64
C VAL A 533 9.23 -21.36 17.01
N ALA A 534 10.38 -21.65 17.62
CA ALA A 534 10.47 -22.12 18.99
C ALA A 534 9.99 -21.07 20.00
N ALA A 535 10.19 -19.77 19.70
CA ALA A 535 9.62 -18.64 20.41
C ALA A 535 8.13 -18.37 20.11
N GLY A 536 7.44 -19.25 19.36
CA GLY A 536 5.98 -19.21 19.14
C GLY A 536 5.50 -18.67 17.79
N ALA A 537 6.42 -18.32 16.87
CA ALA A 537 6.08 -17.80 15.55
C ALA A 537 5.36 -18.85 14.70
N ALA A 538 4.07 -18.64 14.46
CA ALA A 538 3.20 -19.60 13.77
C ALA A 538 2.48 -19.00 12.55
N PRO A 539 3.19 -18.56 11.49
CA PRO A 539 2.57 -18.03 10.28
C PRO A 539 1.68 -19.06 9.56
N HIS A 540 1.89 -20.36 9.77
CA HIS A 540 0.99 -21.42 9.30
C HIS A 540 -0.43 -21.34 9.91
N MET A 541 -0.59 -20.74 11.09
CA MET A 541 -1.86 -20.60 11.80
C MET A 541 -2.63 -19.32 11.49
N LEU A 542 -2.05 -18.40 10.68
CA LEU A 542 -2.78 -17.24 10.15
C LEU A 542 -3.93 -17.72 9.26
N LEU A 543 -5.15 -17.21 9.45
CA LEU A 543 -6.33 -17.65 8.70
C LEU A 543 -6.45 -16.96 7.33
N ASP A 544 -7.27 -17.50 6.41
CA ASP A 544 -7.47 -16.85 5.10
C ASP A 544 -8.13 -15.47 5.22
N SER A 545 -8.99 -15.27 6.22
CA SER A 545 -9.55 -13.96 6.58
C SER A 545 -8.53 -12.94 7.11
N GLN A 546 -7.26 -13.34 7.26
CA GLN A 546 -6.16 -12.54 7.79
C GLN A 546 -5.15 -12.16 6.68
N LYS A 547 -5.63 -11.91 5.46
CA LYS A 547 -4.81 -11.30 4.39
C LYS A 547 -4.23 -9.96 4.84
N GLY A 548 -2.98 -9.71 4.46
CA GLY A 548 -2.18 -8.59 4.96
C GLY A 548 -1.66 -8.76 6.38
N VAL A 549 -1.83 -9.92 7.04
CA VAL A 549 -1.16 -10.21 8.32
C VAL A 549 0.14 -10.97 8.05
N VAL A 550 1.23 -10.50 8.65
CA VAL A 550 2.58 -11.04 8.52
C VAL A 550 3.16 -11.30 9.91
N VAL A 551 3.93 -12.38 10.04
CA VAL A 551 4.81 -12.59 11.20
C VAL A 551 6.20 -12.08 10.83
N LEU A 552 6.73 -11.12 11.57
CA LEU A 552 8.02 -10.48 11.35
C LEU A 552 8.98 -10.83 12.50
N ASP A 553 10.15 -11.33 12.14
CA ASP A 553 11.33 -11.46 12.98
C ASP A 553 12.32 -10.34 12.59
N GLN A 554 12.73 -9.54 13.58
CA GLN A 554 13.68 -8.43 13.40
C GLN A 554 15.13 -8.83 13.76
N GLY A 555 15.37 -10.08 14.17
CA GLY A 555 16.67 -10.60 14.56
C GLY A 555 17.22 -9.96 15.85
N GLY A 556 16.35 -9.64 16.79
CA GLY A 556 16.67 -9.10 18.12
C GLY A 556 16.01 -9.91 19.24
N GLU A 557 16.31 -9.59 20.49
CA GLU A 557 15.92 -10.38 21.67
C GLU A 557 14.41 -10.40 21.93
N GLU A 558 13.68 -9.38 21.47
CA GLU A 558 12.20 -9.35 21.45
C GLU A 558 11.59 -10.46 20.55
N GLY A 559 12.39 -11.09 19.69
CA GLY A 559 11.98 -12.20 18.83
C GLY A 559 11.09 -11.76 17.67
N HIS A 560 9.81 -12.13 17.74
CA HIS A 560 8.87 -11.99 16.63
C HIS A 560 7.61 -11.20 17.00
N VAL A 561 7.12 -10.39 16.07
CA VAL A 561 5.85 -9.68 16.15
C VAL A 561 4.91 -10.14 15.04
N THR A 562 3.61 -10.21 15.31
CA THR A 562 2.59 -10.42 14.26
C THR A 562 1.84 -9.11 14.03
N LEU A 563 1.76 -8.66 12.79
CA LEU A 563 1.17 -7.36 12.45
C LEU A 563 0.33 -7.38 11.17
N LYS A 564 -0.68 -6.52 11.14
CA LYS A 564 -1.43 -6.13 9.95
C LYS A 564 -0.60 -5.10 9.19
N THR A 565 -0.15 -5.42 7.98
CA THR A 565 0.55 -4.45 7.13
C THR A 565 -0.40 -3.38 6.64
N ASP A 566 0.12 -2.18 6.46
CA ASP A 566 -0.50 -1.15 5.66
C ASP A 566 -0.70 -1.62 4.21
N PHE A 567 -1.59 -0.93 3.50
CA PHE A 567 -2.06 -1.28 2.18
C PHE A 567 -1.78 -0.16 1.16
N MET A 568 -1.40 -0.59 -0.05
CA MET A 568 -1.06 0.27 -1.18
C MET A 568 -1.21 -0.53 -2.48
N THR A 569 -2.10 -0.09 -3.37
CA THR A 569 -2.32 -0.71 -4.68
C THR A 569 -1.19 -0.38 -5.68
N ILE A 570 -1.15 -1.07 -6.82
CA ILE A 570 -0.15 -0.82 -7.88
C ILE A 570 -0.26 0.61 -8.45
N PRO A 571 -1.46 1.18 -8.72
CA PRO A 571 -1.59 2.59 -9.10
C PRO A 571 -1.07 3.55 -8.03
N GLU A 572 -1.43 3.37 -6.76
CA GLU A 572 -0.96 4.22 -5.66
C GLU A 572 0.58 4.17 -5.50
N PHE A 573 1.17 2.98 -5.62
CA PHE A 573 2.62 2.81 -5.65
C PHE A 573 3.26 3.53 -6.85
N ARG A 574 2.62 3.50 -8.03
CA ARG A 574 3.08 4.24 -9.22
C ARG A 574 3.10 5.75 -8.98
N GLU A 575 2.10 6.32 -8.30
CA GLU A 575 2.10 7.75 -7.95
C GLU A 575 3.18 8.14 -6.92
N ILE A 576 3.58 7.20 -6.05
CA ILE A 576 4.78 7.36 -5.21
C ILE A 576 6.06 7.29 -6.06
N CYS A 577 6.13 6.37 -7.02
CA CYS A 577 7.28 6.24 -7.93
C CYS A 577 7.46 7.46 -8.85
N LEU A 578 6.36 8.11 -9.26
CA LEU A 578 6.37 9.35 -10.05
C LEU A 578 6.85 10.54 -9.21
N ARG A 579 6.37 10.69 -7.96
CA ARG A 579 6.96 11.64 -6.99
C ARG A 579 8.45 11.38 -6.78
N GLY A 580 8.83 10.12 -6.56
CA GLY A 580 10.23 9.70 -6.39
C GLY A 580 11.14 9.98 -7.60
N ARG A 581 10.58 10.05 -8.81
CA ARG A 581 11.28 10.55 -10.00
C ARG A 581 11.44 12.06 -9.94
N GLN A 582 10.38 12.80 -9.67
CA GLN A 582 10.43 14.27 -9.63
C GLN A 582 11.43 14.76 -8.58
N LEU A 583 11.36 14.22 -7.36
CA LEU A 583 12.33 14.56 -6.29
C LEU A 583 13.79 14.36 -6.72
N ARG A 584 14.08 13.32 -7.51
CA ARG A 584 15.43 13.02 -8.05
C ARG A 584 15.83 13.90 -9.23
N ILE A 585 14.86 14.45 -9.98
CA ILE A 585 15.11 15.51 -10.97
C ILE A 585 15.46 16.80 -10.23
N ASP A 586 14.65 17.18 -9.24
CA ASP A 586 14.81 18.40 -8.45
C ASP A 586 16.16 18.43 -7.67
N THR A 587 16.64 17.28 -7.20
CA THR A 587 17.95 17.16 -6.53
C THR A 587 19.11 16.73 -7.44
N GLY A 588 18.88 16.52 -8.74
CA GLY A 588 19.91 16.09 -9.69
C GLY A 588 20.51 14.69 -9.44
N THR A 589 19.76 13.78 -8.82
CA THR A 589 20.19 12.42 -8.46
C THR A 589 19.60 11.31 -9.34
N LEU A 590 18.77 11.65 -10.33
CA LEU A 590 18.21 10.68 -11.29
C LEU A 590 19.32 10.09 -12.18
N THR A 591 19.56 8.78 -12.07
CA THR A 591 20.70 8.08 -12.70
C THR A 591 20.32 6.69 -13.23
N GLY A 592 21.22 6.08 -14.01
CA GLY A 592 21.08 4.70 -14.49
C GLY A 592 19.88 4.48 -15.41
N PHE A 593 19.25 3.32 -15.31
CA PHE A 593 18.09 2.93 -16.13
C PHE A 593 16.99 4.01 -16.14
N ALA A 594 16.64 4.57 -14.98
CA ALA A 594 15.60 5.59 -14.89
C ALA A 594 15.95 6.92 -15.60
N ALA A 595 17.24 7.26 -15.77
CA ALA A 595 17.64 8.45 -16.52
C ALA A 595 17.33 8.32 -18.03
N GLU A 596 17.42 7.11 -18.58
CA GLU A 596 17.07 6.84 -19.99
C GLU A 596 15.61 6.42 -20.18
N TYR A 597 14.97 5.89 -19.14
CA TYR A 597 13.59 5.43 -19.22
C TYR A 597 12.61 6.54 -19.62
N GLY A 598 11.81 6.28 -20.65
CA GLY A 598 10.83 7.18 -21.22
C GLY A 598 11.39 8.17 -22.27
N LYS A 599 12.71 8.34 -22.42
CA LYS A 599 13.28 9.28 -23.41
C LYS A 599 12.90 8.90 -24.84
N ALA A 600 12.91 7.61 -25.18
CA ALA A 600 12.52 7.14 -26.51
C ALA A 600 11.04 7.42 -26.82
N ASP A 601 10.14 7.22 -25.85
CA ASP A 601 8.71 7.50 -25.98
C ASP A 601 8.45 9.02 -26.12
N GLN A 602 9.18 9.84 -25.35
CA GLN A 602 9.14 11.30 -25.44
C GLN A 602 9.66 11.81 -26.79
N ALA A 603 10.76 11.25 -27.29
CA ALA A 603 11.29 11.58 -28.62
C ALA A 603 10.29 11.20 -29.72
N ALA A 604 9.72 9.98 -29.67
CA ALA A 604 8.70 9.55 -30.62
C ALA A 604 7.44 10.45 -30.60
N ALA A 605 6.99 10.86 -29.40
CA ALA A 605 5.88 11.81 -29.26
C ALA A 605 6.23 13.20 -29.83
N ALA A 606 7.43 13.72 -29.55
CA ALA A 606 7.91 14.98 -30.08
C ALA A 606 8.07 14.95 -31.61
N HIS A 607 8.54 13.84 -32.18
CA HIS A 607 8.65 13.62 -33.62
C HIS A 607 7.28 13.62 -34.30
N LYS A 608 6.29 12.92 -33.72
CA LYS A 608 4.91 12.92 -34.26
C LYS A 608 4.23 14.28 -34.13
N MET A 609 4.49 15.02 -33.05
CA MET A 609 4.04 16.41 -32.90
C MET A 609 4.69 17.33 -33.94
N LEU A 610 6.00 17.26 -34.16
CA LEU A 610 6.71 18.03 -35.18
C LEU A 610 6.18 17.73 -36.60
N LEU A 611 5.96 16.47 -36.94
CA LEU A 611 5.40 16.09 -38.24
C LEU A 611 3.95 16.59 -38.42
N SER A 612 3.15 16.55 -37.35
CA SER A 612 1.79 17.11 -37.35
C SER A 612 1.80 18.63 -37.54
N ASP A 613 2.63 19.36 -36.79
CA ASP A 613 2.77 20.81 -36.91
C ASP A 613 3.28 21.20 -38.31
N CYS A 614 4.27 20.47 -38.86
CA CYS A 614 4.75 20.69 -40.23
C CYS A 614 3.64 20.52 -41.28
N LEU A 615 2.80 19.48 -41.15
CA LEU A 615 1.67 19.25 -42.06
C LEU A 615 0.58 20.31 -41.90
N MET A 616 0.26 20.71 -40.67
CA MET A 616 -0.71 21.78 -40.39
C MET A 616 -0.32 23.11 -41.03
N VAL A 617 0.96 23.50 -40.96
CA VAL A 617 1.38 24.76 -41.58
C VAL A 617 1.49 24.67 -43.10
N MET A 618 1.81 23.50 -43.66
CA MET A 618 1.74 23.28 -45.12
C MET A 618 0.30 23.32 -45.64
N ASP A 619 -0.65 22.74 -44.90
CA ASP A 619 -2.09 22.81 -45.20
C ASP A 619 -2.64 24.24 -45.08
N HIS A 620 -2.12 25.04 -44.15
CA HIS A 620 -2.48 26.46 -44.00
C HIS A 620 -1.88 27.37 -45.09
N ASP A 621 -0.62 27.18 -45.49
CA ASP A 621 0.03 27.93 -46.60
C ASP A 621 -0.43 27.41 -47.98
N GLY A 622 -1.17 26.29 -48.02
CA GLY A 622 -1.79 25.71 -49.22
C GLY A 622 -0.82 24.98 -50.14
N VAL A 623 0.24 24.35 -49.61
CA VAL A 623 1.38 23.85 -50.40
C VAL A 623 1.67 22.36 -50.21
N ASP A 624 1.77 21.62 -51.32
CA ASP A 624 2.21 20.20 -51.32
C ASP A 624 3.74 20.03 -51.23
N ARG A 625 4.51 21.12 -51.38
CA ARG A 625 5.98 21.11 -51.37
C ARG A 625 6.52 22.43 -50.83
N ILE A 626 7.53 22.37 -49.95
CA ILE A 626 8.02 23.54 -49.22
C ILE A 626 9.54 23.51 -49.03
N ARG A 627 10.22 24.65 -49.23
CA ARG A 627 11.64 24.79 -48.88
C ARG A 627 11.81 24.78 -47.37
N THR A 628 12.87 24.16 -46.85
CA THR A 628 13.11 24.04 -45.40
C THR A 628 13.08 25.39 -44.68
N GLN A 629 13.65 26.44 -45.30
CA GLN A 629 13.64 27.81 -44.76
C GLN A 629 12.21 28.34 -44.55
N ARG A 630 11.34 28.20 -45.57
CA ARG A 630 9.93 28.61 -45.51
C ARG A 630 9.13 27.77 -44.49
N LEU A 631 9.47 26.49 -44.32
CA LEU A 631 8.84 25.64 -43.30
C LEU A 631 9.22 26.08 -41.88
N VAL A 632 10.48 26.49 -41.63
CA VAL A 632 10.89 27.09 -40.34
C VAL A 632 10.13 28.39 -40.07
N GLU A 633 10.03 29.29 -41.05
CA GLU A 633 9.29 30.55 -40.93
C GLU A 633 7.82 30.33 -40.55
N LEU A 634 7.15 29.37 -41.19
CA LEU A 634 5.76 29.03 -40.87
C LEU A 634 5.60 28.39 -39.49
N LEU A 635 6.49 27.46 -39.10
CA LEU A 635 6.49 26.87 -37.75
C LEU A 635 6.71 27.93 -36.67
N GLN A 636 7.55 28.93 -36.94
CA GLN A 636 7.76 30.09 -36.07
C GLN A 636 6.57 31.04 -36.04
N LEU A 637 5.88 31.25 -37.16
CA LEU A 637 4.69 32.10 -37.25
C LEU A 637 3.48 31.49 -36.52
N HIS A 638 3.19 30.21 -36.74
CA HIS A 638 2.00 29.54 -36.21
C HIS A 638 2.21 28.89 -34.82
N HIS A 639 3.45 28.51 -34.48
CA HIS A 639 3.78 27.80 -33.24
C HIS A 639 5.01 28.41 -32.53
N GLY A 640 5.17 29.74 -32.60
CA GLY A 640 6.37 30.48 -32.16
C GLY A 640 6.79 30.40 -30.68
N LEU A 641 5.98 29.81 -29.80
CA LEU A 641 6.40 29.44 -28.44
C LEU A 641 7.21 28.12 -28.40
N ARG A 642 7.02 27.25 -29.39
CA ARG A 642 7.62 25.91 -29.50
C ARG A 642 8.87 25.89 -30.40
N TYR A 643 8.89 26.73 -31.44
CA TYR A 643 9.93 26.72 -32.48
C TYR A 643 10.73 28.03 -32.63
N ARG A 644 10.70 28.91 -31.61
CA ARG A 644 11.41 30.21 -31.63
C ARG A 644 12.84 30.11 -32.14
N ASP A 645 13.61 29.17 -31.59
CA ASP A 645 15.04 29.00 -31.87
C ASP A 645 15.32 27.88 -32.90
N LEU A 646 14.29 27.46 -33.64
CA LEU A 646 14.41 26.45 -34.70
C LEU A 646 15.21 27.00 -35.89
N THR A 647 16.21 26.23 -36.34
CA THR A 647 16.99 26.55 -37.54
C THR A 647 16.70 25.55 -38.67
N PRO A 648 16.97 25.88 -39.95
CA PRO A 648 16.83 24.93 -41.06
C PRO A 648 17.71 23.69 -40.95
N ALA A 649 18.83 23.76 -40.21
CA ALA A 649 19.68 22.62 -39.91
C ALA A 649 19.04 21.73 -38.83
N ASN A 650 18.59 22.33 -37.72
CA ASN A 650 17.93 21.60 -36.62
C ASN A 650 16.66 20.89 -37.11
N LEU A 651 15.84 21.57 -37.92
CA LEU A 651 14.64 20.98 -38.53
C LEU A 651 14.98 19.80 -39.46
N GLN A 652 16.05 19.87 -40.26
CA GLN A 652 16.47 18.76 -41.13
C GLN A 652 16.99 17.55 -40.34
N THR A 653 17.60 17.76 -39.18
CA THR A 653 18.01 16.67 -38.28
C THR A 653 16.78 16.03 -37.64
N GLN A 654 15.91 16.82 -37.02
CA GLN A 654 14.69 16.33 -36.36
C GLN A 654 13.73 15.63 -37.34
N LEU A 655 13.55 16.13 -38.56
CA LEU A 655 12.74 15.45 -39.58
C LEU A 655 13.39 14.14 -40.07
N ARG A 656 14.71 14.02 -40.06
CA ARG A 656 15.40 12.77 -40.39
C ARG A 656 15.22 11.73 -39.27
N GLU A 657 15.35 12.16 -38.02
CA GLU A 657 15.12 11.36 -36.81
C GLU A 657 13.64 10.96 -36.66
N ALA A 658 12.73 11.79 -37.17
CA ALA A 658 11.30 11.49 -37.33
C ALA A 658 10.97 10.62 -38.56
N ASN A 659 11.95 9.97 -39.19
CA ASN A 659 11.80 9.09 -40.36
C ASN A 659 11.25 9.74 -41.66
N ALA A 660 11.21 11.08 -41.77
CA ALA A 660 10.92 11.75 -43.04
C ALA A 660 12.14 11.81 -43.98
N GLY A 661 13.35 11.56 -43.47
CA GLY A 661 14.58 11.48 -44.27
C GLY A 661 15.14 12.85 -44.70
N THR A 662 15.87 12.87 -45.82
CA THR A 662 16.57 14.04 -46.35
C THR A 662 15.71 14.89 -47.28
N THR A 663 16.13 16.14 -47.52
CA THR A 663 15.44 17.04 -48.44
C THR A 663 15.46 16.53 -49.87
N ARG A 664 14.30 16.56 -50.55
CA ARG A 664 14.15 16.19 -51.97
C ARG A 664 14.27 17.43 -52.86
N LYS A 665 14.54 17.20 -54.16
CA LYS A 665 14.45 18.22 -55.21
C LYS A 665 12.98 18.50 -55.53
N LEU A 666 12.57 19.76 -55.47
CA LEU A 666 11.15 20.13 -55.52
C LEU A 666 10.63 20.50 -56.93
N GLY A 667 11.52 20.71 -57.91
CA GLY A 667 11.17 21.39 -59.17
C GLY A 667 10.96 22.91 -58.98
N PRO A 668 10.54 23.65 -60.02
CA PRO A 668 10.43 25.11 -59.95
C PRO A 668 9.51 25.59 -58.82
N LEU A 669 10.07 26.40 -57.91
CA LEU A 669 9.41 26.91 -56.69
C LEU A 669 10.14 28.18 -56.20
N ASP A 670 9.41 29.17 -55.70
CA ASP A 670 9.92 30.42 -55.12
C ASP A 670 10.96 31.16 -56.00
N GLY A 671 10.74 31.17 -57.33
CA GLY A 671 11.67 31.75 -58.32
C GLY A 671 12.96 30.95 -58.55
N MET A 672 13.15 29.83 -57.84
CA MET A 672 14.30 28.95 -57.98
C MET A 672 13.97 27.77 -58.91
N ALA A 673 14.88 27.43 -59.82
CA ALA A 673 14.64 26.38 -60.83
C ALA A 673 14.45 24.97 -60.23
N ASN A 674 15.21 24.62 -59.18
CA ASN A 674 15.06 23.33 -58.49
C ASN A 674 15.65 23.34 -57.05
N PRO A 675 15.01 24.03 -56.09
CA PRO A 675 15.46 24.08 -54.70
C PRO A 675 15.26 22.74 -53.96
N ASN A 676 15.87 22.65 -52.77
CA ASN A 676 15.70 21.52 -51.85
C ASN A 676 14.62 21.83 -50.81
N GLY A 677 13.89 20.80 -50.38
CA GLY A 677 12.96 20.88 -49.24
C GLY A 677 12.21 19.59 -49.00
N TYR A 678 10.98 19.67 -48.48
CA TYR A 678 10.14 18.53 -48.15
C TYR A 678 8.83 18.55 -48.94
N THR A 679 8.25 17.37 -49.22
CA THR A 679 6.89 17.24 -49.76
C THR A 679 5.90 16.84 -48.67
N ARG A 680 4.64 17.22 -48.85
CA ARG A 680 3.52 16.86 -47.97
C ARG A 680 3.38 15.34 -47.85
N GLU A 681 3.55 14.64 -48.97
CA GLU A 681 3.61 13.17 -49.04
C GLU A 681 4.72 12.60 -48.14
N GLN A 682 5.95 13.12 -48.25
CA GLN A 682 7.11 12.65 -47.47
C GLN A 682 6.91 12.81 -45.95
N LEU A 683 6.27 13.89 -45.51
CA LEU A 683 5.94 14.11 -44.10
C LEU A 683 4.73 13.25 -43.66
N THR A 684 3.75 13.03 -44.54
CA THR A 684 2.59 12.16 -44.28
C THR A 684 3.00 10.69 -44.16
N GLU A 685 3.94 10.22 -44.98
CA GLU A 685 4.49 8.87 -44.91
C GLU A 685 5.27 8.64 -43.61
N ALA A 686 5.99 9.66 -43.13
CA ALA A 686 6.70 9.63 -41.86
C ALA A 686 5.74 9.58 -40.66
N LEU A 687 4.67 10.38 -40.65
CA LEU A 687 3.71 10.43 -39.55
C LEU A 687 2.89 9.14 -39.39
N ARG A 688 2.81 8.33 -40.46
CA ARG A 688 2.15 7.00 -40.47
C ARG A 688 3.01 5.86 -39.92
N LYS A 689 4.30 6.10 -39.63
CA LYS A 689 5.24 5.13 -39.06
C LYS A 689 5.33 5.27 -37.54
#